data_AF-A0A2H9TIQ0-F1
#
_entry.id   AF-A0A2H9TIQ0-F1
#
_cell.length_a   1.000
_cell.length_b   1.000
_cell.length_c   1.000
_cell.angle_alpha   90.00
_cell.angle_beta   90.00
_cell.angle_gamma   90.00
#
_symmetry.space_group_name_H-M   'P 1'
#
loop_
_entity.id
_entity.type
_entity.pdbx_description
1 polymer ?
#
loop_
_entity_poly.entity_id
_entity_poly.type
_entity_poly.pdbx_seq_one_letter_code
_entity_poly.pdbx_strand_id
1 'polypeptide(L)'
;MENQKSTANTPSKLRPPKSRKELTIAPTAPAEPLATVETEPSEERRATMKRRIESPPRNPVLPAAIPAPTISGDRMVKTYKTSAAVTGRPAPVTKQYPRAPPRTAASGKAPIPRTTYNASDSIATKTGQRPDWDHKGKLEEMGQMVAELKARMENSNSSNDSIQAKLTETLGTVRVLEDDKAHLAAKLASKSKEAEDLEEDLRKLRRQMTEEFTRTKNKLQNELDDMTTGRDRLQANVDSLGAELQISREECVSLKSTLSKQSSSLTESDSQIRSLKERIENLESSTLAQQKNIESLESQISTLNEELSIAARKLQDGETLRRKLHNMVQELKGNIRVFCRVRPILPLEIPDNTVPEQALRHLAVGVTPDERDEICLTQCTESASGNAMSKSYPFTFDRVFDWNSSQKDVFDEISQLVQSALDGYRVCIFAYGQTGSGKTFTMEGDSERAGMIPRAVNQIFESTELLAEKGWAFSFEASYLEIYNETIRDLLASKVDTDAKYDIKHVEGKSYVTDLTVLPVGQPNEIMSLLKKAAANRAVAETQCNERSSRSHRLGENSITTEKIDGLLHLIDLAGSERLSQSGSTGDRLKETQAINKSLSSLGDVIHSLANKEAHIPYRNSKLTYLLQNSLGTPT
;
A
#
# COMPACT_ATOMS: atom_id res chain seq x y z
N MET A 1 -87.81 33.93 12.08
CA MET A 1 -87.35 32.73 11.35
C MET A 1 -86.70 31.77 12.36
N GLU A 2 -87.41 31.17 13.32
CA GLU A 2 -88.72 30.47 13.27
C GLU A 2 -88.69 29.20 12.40
N ASN A 3 -89.22 28.05 12.82
CA ASN A 3 -89.97 27.70 14.04
C ASN A 3 -89.55 26.28 14.54
N GLN A 4 -89.51 26.01 15.87
CA GLN A 4 -90.49 25.21 16.65
C GLN A 4 -90.86 23.84 16.03
N LYS A 5 -91.01 22.71 16.76
CA LYS A 5 -91.37 22.54 18.20
C LYS A 5 -91.19 21.08 18.70
N SER A 6 -90.93 20.87 20.01
CA SER A 6 -91.31 19.70 20.88
C SER A 6 -90.87 18.24 20.51
N THR A 7 -90.71 17.21 21.36
CA THR A 7 -90.68 16.91 22.84
C THR A 7 -90.33 15.39 22.99
N ALA A 8 -89.92 14.77 24.11
CA ALA A 8 -89.23 15.14 25.37
C ALA A 8 -88.96 13.87 26.23
N ASN A 9 -88.22 13.99 27.34
CA ASN A 9 -88.15 13.13 28.56
C ASN A 9 -88.02 11.58 28.48
N THR A 10 -86.81 11.06 28.73
CA THR A 10 -86.32 10.39 29.99
C THR A 10 -87.24 9.41 30.81
N PRO A 11 -86.72 8.63 31.80
CA PRO A 11 -85.56 7.71 31.81
C PRO A 11 -85.78 6.39 32.63
N SER A 12 -84.90 5.37 32.49
CA SER A 12 -84.69 4.28 33.49
C SER A 12 -83.56 3.32 33.06
N LYS A 13 -82.92 2.45 33.85
CA LYS A 13 -82.52 2.32 35.28
C LYS A 13 -81.72 1.00 35.39
N LEU A 14 -80.42 1.10 35.71
CA LEU A 14 -79.58 0.14 36.46
C LEU A 14 -80.08 -1.30 36.75
N ARG A 15 -79.31 -2.32 36.33
CA ARG A 15 -78.54 -3.21 37.26
C ARG A 15 -77.60 -4.24 36.55
N PRO A 16 -76.44 -4.59 37.16
CA PRO A 16 -75.60 -5.76 36.82
C PRO A 16 -75.75 -6.84 37.95
N PRO A 17 -74.82 -7.82 38.18
CA PRO A 17 -73.76 -8.44 37.35
C PRO A 17 -73.88 -9.99 37.30
N LYS A 18 -72.91 -10.68 36.66
CA LYS A 18 -72.38 -12.05 36.94
C LYS A 18 -71.33 -12.43 35.88
N SER A 19 -70.32 -13.30 36.09
CA SER A 19 -69.50 -13.61 37.28
C SER A 19 -68.40 -14.61 36.86
N ARG A 20 -67.13 -14.17 36.90
CA ARG A 20 -65.86 -14.93 37.04
C ARG A 20 -65.91 -16.47 36.87
N LYS A 21 -65.16 -17.00 35.89
CA LYS A 21 -64.48 -18.30 35.99
C LYS A 21 -63.00 -18.14 35.63
N GLU A 22 -62.15 -18.38 36.61
CA GLU A 22 -60.74 -18.75 36.41
C GLU A 22 -60.65 -20.28 36.33
N LEU A 23 -59.69 -20.80 35.54
CA LEU A 23 -59.05 -22.13 35.54
C LEU A 23 -58.35 -22.28 34.16
N THR A 24 -57.14 -22.81 33.99
CA THR A 24 -56.04 -23.15 34.92
C THR A 24 -54.75 -23.27 34.11
N ILE A 25 -53.58 -23.04 34.71
CA ILE A 25 -52.27 -23.33 34.08
C ILE A 25 -51.73 -24.64 34.68
N ALA A 26 -51.30 -25.56 33.82
CA ALA A 26 -50.76 -26.90 34.10
C ALA A 26 -49.81 -27.32 32.94
N PRO A 27 -48.85 -28.25 33.11
CA PRO A 27 -47.45 -27.90 32.86
C PRO A 27 -46.74 -28.58 31.68
N THR A 28 -45.50 -28.13 31.45
CA THR A 28 -44.51 -28.55 30.46
C THR A 28 -44.00 -29.99 30.60
N ALA A 29 -43.75 -30.68 29.47
CA ALA A 29 -42.57 -31.50 29.16
C ALA A 29 -42.70 -32.12 27.74
N PRO A 30 -41.61 -32.63 27.12
CA PRO A 30 -40.35 -31.96 26.81
C PRO A 30 -40.10 -31.95 25.28
N ALA A 31 -39.03 -31.29 24.83
CA ALA A 31 -38.55 -31.41 23.45
C ALA A 31 -37.42 -32.47 23.37
N GLU A 32 -37.41 -33.28 22.30
CA GLU A 32 -36.28 -34.16 21.95
C GLU A 32 -35.78 -33.87 20.51
N PRO A 33 -34.50 -34.19 20.17
CA PRO A 33 -33.78 -33.43 19.15
C PRO A 33 -33.15 -34.29 18.03
N LEU A 34 -33.68 -34.20 16.81
CA LEU A 34 -33.03 -34.67 15.57
C LEU A 34 -33.43 -33.76 14.40
N ALA A 35 -32.58 -33.47 13.41
CA ALA A 35 -31.12 -33.62 13.34
C ALA A 35 -30.56 -32.61 12.32
N THR A 36 -29.36 -32.08 12.56
CA THR A 36 -28.64 -31.25 11.58
C THR A 36 -28.02 -32.12 10.49
N VAL A 37 -28.60 -32.13 9.30
CA VAL A 37 -27.96 -32.68 8.11
C VAL A 37 -27.01 -31.64 7.56
N GLU A 38 -25.72 -31.81 7.83
CA GLU A 38 -24.66 -31.04 7.17
C GLU A 38 -24.54 -31.49 5.71
N THR A 39 -24.74 -30.58 4.77
CA THR A 39 -24.40 -30.79 3.36
C THR A 39 -23.27 -29.84 2.96
N GLU A 40 -22.07 -30.38 2.81
CA GLU A 40 -20.92 -29.64 2.27
C GLU A 40 -21.22 -29.13 0.84
N PRO A 41 -21.02 -27.83 0.54
CA PRO A 41 -21.01 -27.34 -0.83
C PRO A 41 -19.67 -27.67 -1.48
N SER A 42 -19.69 -28.43 -2.57
CA SER A 42 -18.49 -28.84 -3.31
C SER A 42 -17.64 -27.65 -3.80
N GLU A 43 -16.36 -27.60 -3.40
CA GLU A 43 -15.40 -26.58 -3.83
C GLU A 43 -14.97 -26.70 -5.31
N GLU A 44 -15.79 -26.25 -6.26
CA GLU A 44 -15.29 -26.11 -7.64
C GLU A 44 -15.97 -25.00 -8.47
N ARG A 45 -15.62 -23.72 -8.22
CA ARG A 45 -15.74 -22.57 -9.18
C ARG A 45 -15.24 -21.20 -8.67
N ARG A 46 -14.08 -21.08 -8.02
CA ARG A 46 -13.49 -19.75 -7.69
C ARG A 46 -11.96 -19.64 -7.67
N ALA A 47 -11.26 -20.41 -8.49
CA ALA A 47 -9.79 -20.47 -8.54
C ALA A 47 -9.16 -19.68 -9.70
N THR A 48 -9.50 -18.40 -9.89
CA THR A 48 -8.73 -17.49 -10.75
C THR A 48 -8.93 -16.01 -10.35
N MET A 49 -7.93 -15.17 -10.64
CA MET A 49 -8.00 -13.71 -10.57
C MET A 49 -8.20 -13.05 -9.17
N LYS A 50 -7.38 -13.40 -8.17
CA LYS A 50 -7.01 -12.49 -7.05
C LYS A 50 -5.79 -12.98 -6.23
N ARG A 51 -4.57 -12.64 -6.68
CA ARG A 51 -3.33 -12.66 -5.86
C ARG A 51 -2.28 -11.66 -6.38
N ARG A 52 -2.24 -10.45 -5.83
CA ARG A 52 -0.99 -9.66 -5.72
C ARG A 52 -1.14 -8.46 -4.77
N ILE A 53 -0.05 -8.21 -4.02
CA ILE A 53 0.30 -6.96 -3.31
C ILE A 53 -0.53 -6.64 -2.06
N GLU A 54 0.04 -7.01 -0.89
CA GLU A 54 0.07 -6.32 0.43
C GLU A 54 0.27 -7.38 1.55
N SER A 55 1.01 -7.16 2.66
CA SER A 55 2.07 -6.17 2.97
C SER A 55 3.03 -6.76 4.08
N PRO A 56 3.75 -6.03 4.98
CA PRO A 56 5.10 -6.44 5.45
C PRO A 56 5.17 -7.18 6.81
N PRO A 57 6.37 -7.67 7.20
CA PRO A 57 6.76 -7.94 8.59
C PRO A 57 7.89 -7.01 9.12
N ARG A 58 8.02 -6.90 10.46
CA ARG A 58 9.17 -6.29 11.16
C ARG A 58 10.02 -7.35 11.89
N ASN A 59 11.31 -7.06 12.04
CA ASN A 59 12.34 -7.72 12.86
C ASN A 59 11.99 -7.72 14.38
N PRO A 60 12.56 -8.58 15.27
CA PRO A 60 14.00 -8.52 15.65
C PRO A 60 14.75 -9.78 16.20
N VAL A 61 16.06 -9.56 16.47
CA VAL A 61 17.01 -10.26 17.41
C VAL A 61 18.07 -11.26 16.84
N LEU A 62 19.31 -10.76 16.79
CA LEU A 62 20.69 -11.28 17.08
C LEU A 62 20.92 -12.73 17.62
N PRO A 63 22.19 -13.24 17.67
CA PRO A 63 23.37 -13.13 16.76
C PRO A 63 24.22 -14.43 16.61
N ALA A 64 25.26 -14.49 15.73
CA ALA A 64 26.63 -15.02 16.03
C ALA A 64 27.59 -15.23 14.80
N ALA A 65 28.90 -15.09 15.08
CA ALA A 65 30.06 -15.79 14.47
C ALA A 65 30.60 -15.50 13.03
N ILE A 66 31.87 -15.91 12.85
CA ILE A 66 32.94 -15.64 11.83
C ILE A 66 33.80 -16.96 11.80
N PRO A 67 34.61 -17.38 10.77
CA PRO A 67 35.19 -16.69 9.59
C PRO A 67 35.13 -17.39 8.19
N ALA A 68 35.64 -16.63 7.21
CA ALA A 68 36.28 -16.83 5.87
C ALA A 68 37.10 -18.14 5.59
N PRO A 69 37.90 -18.30 4.48
CA PRO A 69 38.23 -17.41 3.33
C PRO A 69 38.33 -18.07 1.91
N THR A 70 38.91 -17.34 0.93
CA THR A 70 39.64 -17.76 -0.33
C THR A 70 38.97 -17.30 -1.66
N ILE A 71 39.59 -16.64 -2.65
CA ILE A 71 40.77 -15.73 -2.82
C ILE A 71 40.83 -15.24 -4.30
N SER A 72 41.55 -14.11 -4.53
CA SER A 72 41.80 -13.41 -5.82
C SER A 72 40.60 -12.65 -6.40
N GLY A 73 40.72 -11.69 -7.33
CA GLY A 73 41.86 -11.04 -8.02
C GLY A 73 41.35 -9.74 -8.70
N ASP A 74 42.09 -8.90 -9.43
CA ASP A 74 43.49 -8.81 -9.89
C ASP A 74 43.93 -7.31 -9.84
N ARG A 75 45.25 -7.01 -9.96
CA ARG A 75 45.94 -5.70 -10.21
C ARG A 75 45.32 -4.38 -9.68
N MET A 76 45.95 -3.66 -8.73
CA MET A 76 47.15 -2.78 -8.87
C MET A 76 46.95 -1.54 -9.76
N VAL A 77 47.39 -0.29 -9.44
CA VAL A 77 48.18 0.33 -8.33
C VAL A 77 47.81 1.85 -8.25
N LYS A 78 48.29 2.76 -7.37
CA LYS A 78 49.54 2.92 -6.59
C LYS A 78 49.32 3.75 -5.30
N THR A 79 50.05 3.50 -4.21
CA THR A 79 50.27 4.49 -3.12
C THR A 79 51.54 4.20 -2.31
N TYR A 80 52.12 5.24 -1.68
CA TYR A 80 53.18 5.16 -0.66
C TYR A 80 52.57 5.27 0.75
N LYS A 81 53.18 4.61 1.77
CA LYS A 81 53.84 5.23 2.96
C LYS A 81 54.13 4.22 4.10
N THR A 82 55.28 4.42 4.79
CA THR A 82 55.62 4.23 6.24
C THR A 82 54.95 3.11 7.07
N SER A 83 55.58 2.35 7.99
CA SER A 83 56.59 2.70 9.04
C SER A 83 57.10 1.46 9.86
N ALA A 84 58.12 1.65 10.72
CA ALA A 84 58.54 0.80 11.88
C ALA A 84 59.02 -0.67 11.58
N ALA A 85 59.70 -1.46 12.44
CA ALA A 85 60.09 -1.42 13.89
C ALA A 85 61.26 -2.46 14.14
N VAL A 86 61.90 -2.76 15.29
CA VAL A 86 62.22 -2.15 16.63
C VAL A 86 63.19 -3.10 17.43
N THR A 87 63.82 -2.63 18.54
CA THR A 87 64.58 -3.36 19.62
C THR A 87 65.99 -4.00 19.38
N GLY A 88 66.91 -3.83 20.36
CA GLY A 88 68.13 -4.66 20.56
C GLY A 88 69.35 -4.00 21.28
N ARG A 89 69.93 -4.62 22.33
CA ARG A 89 71.16 -4.23 23.10
C ARG A 89 71.59 -5.42 24.03
N PRO A 90 72.77 -5.48 24.72
CA PRO A 90 74.00 -4.63 24.69
C PRO A 90 75.41 -5.34 24.81
N ALA A 91 76.51 -4.60 24.49
CA ALA A 91 77.86 -4.59 25.17
C ALA A 91 78.82 -5.85 25.17
N PRO A 92 80.14 -5.79 25.56
CA PRO A 92 81.17 -4.71 25.65
C PRO A 92 82.68 -5.07 25.27
N VAL A 93 83.64 -4.15 25.58
CA VAL A 93 85.09 -4.26 26.02
C VAL A 93 86.38 -4.19 25.09
N THR A 94 87.32 -3.25 25.45
CA THR A 94 88.84 -3.30 25.56
C THR A 94 89.91 -2.88 24.49
N LYS A 95 90.60 -1.73 24.76
CA LYS A 95 92.08 -1.35 24.77
C LYS A 95 93.12 -1.78 23.69
N GLN A 96 94.00 -0.85 23.25
CA GLN A 96 95.46 -0.70 23.62
C GLN A 96 96.22 0.48 22.92
N TYR A 97 97.50 0.74 23.29
CA TYR A 97 98.45 1.87 22.95
C TYR A 97 99.94 1.38 23.10
N PRO A 98 101.08 2.14 22.99
CA PRO A 98 101.37 3.60 22.88
C PRO A 98 102.62 3.99 21.97
N ARG A 99 103.36 5.10 22.31
CA ARG A 99 104.84 5.40 22.21
C ARG A 99 105.32 6.67 21.43
N ALA A 100 106.53 7.18 21.75
CA ALA A 100 107.10 8.50 21.31
C ALA A 100 108.70 8.57 21.34
N PRO A 101 109.45 9.71 21.48
CA PRO A 101 110.70 10.08 20.72
C PRO A 101 111.98 10.19 21.65
N PRO A 102 113.04 11.08 21.55
CA PRO A 102 113.48 12.14 20.59
C PRO A 102 115.04 12.38 20.38
N ARG A 103 115.42 13.49 19.66
CA ARG A 103 116.61 14.42 19.84
C ARG A 103 118.04 14.15 19.25
N THR A 104 118.83 15.26 19.18
CA THR A 104 120.34 15.49 19.24
C THR A 104 121.10 15.98 17.96
N ALA A 105 122.30 16.64 17.95
CA ALA A 105 123.03 17.62 18.83
C ALA A 105 124.44 18.10 18.25
N ALA A 106 125.14 19.06 18.94
CA ALA A 106 126.61 19.43 18.93
C ALA A 106 127.25 20.28 17.77
N SER A 107 128.59 20.57 17.71
CA SER A 107 129.49 21.58 18.40
C SER A 107 130.94 21.58 17.81
N GLY A 108 131.92 22.54 17.87
CA GLY A 108 132.08 23.97 18.32
C GLY A 108 133.39 24.28 19.15
N LYS A 109 134.42 25.07 18.69
CA LYS A 109 135.64 25.62 19.45
C LYS A 109 136.71 26.44 18.60
N ALA A 110 137.70 27.21 19.18
CA ALA A 110 138.89 27.91 18.51
C ALA A 110 140.06 28.54 19.42
N PRO A 111 141.30 28.96 18.93
CA PRO A 111 142.49 29.49 19.73
C PRO A 111 143.47 30.64 19.15
N ILE A 112 144.46 31.21 19.94
CA ILE A 112 145.60 32.21 19.63
C ILE A 112 146.73 32.25 20.78
N PRO A 113 147.77 33.18 21.06
CA PRO A 113 148.35 34.52 20.56
C PRO A 113 149.93 34.88 20.72
N ARG A 114 150.40 36.19 20.60
CA ARG A 114 151.66 36.94 21.16
C ARG A 114 153.07 36.97 20.41
N THR A 115 154.20 37.79 20.59
CA THR A 115 154.73 39.07 21.30
C THR A 115 156.19 39.59 20.89
N THR A 116 156.81 40.66 21.51
CA THR A 116 158.29 41.18 21.61
C THR A 116 158.75 42.47 20.79
N TYR A 117 159.92 43.22 20.87
CA TYR A 117 160.98 43.82 21.82
C TYR A 117 162.06 44.69 21.01
N ASN A 118 163.16 45.46 21.35
CA ASN A 118 163.86 46.35 22.40
C ASN A 118 165.20 46.97 21.73
N ALA A 119 166.20 47.83 22.12
CA ALA A 119 166.74 48.93 23.06
C ALA A 119 168.16 49.45 22.49
N SER A 120 169.10 50.40 22.85
CA SER A 120 169.49 51.60 23.72
C SER A 120 170.64 52.46 22.99
N ASP A 121 171.66 53.32 23.36
CA ASP A 121 172.45 54.04 24.48
C ASP A 121 173.48 55.12 23.84
N SER A 122 174.41 56.01 24.35
CA SER A 122 174.99 56.61 25.63
C SER A 122 175.77 58.03 25.53
N ILE A 123 176.97 58.37 26.14
CA ILE A 123 177.41 59.76 26.68
C ILE A 123 178.97 60.22 26.67
N ALA A 124 179.40 61.54 26.67
CA ALA A 124 180.82 62.10 26.91
C ALA A 124 181.06 63.69 27.12
N THR A 125 182.18 64.24 27.75
CA THR A 125 182.70 65.72 27.82
C THR A 125 184.13 66.06 28.51
N LYS A 126 184.85 67.25 28.34
CA LYS A 126 185.81 68.07 29.28
C LYS A 126 186.85 69.18 28.71
N THR A 127 187.74 69.90 29.53
CA THR A 127 188.51 71.23 29.27
C THR A 127 189.95 71.53 29.96
N GLY A 128 190.61 72.77 29.91
CA GLY A 128 192.05 73.15 30.33
C GLY A 128 192.50 74.64 30.77
N GLN A 129 193.82 75.07 30.91
CA GLN A 129 194.35 76.34 31.63
C GLN A 129 195.79 77.03 31.26
N ARG A 130 196.39 78.02 32.04
CA ARG A 130 197.54 79.06 31.80
C ARG A 130 199.02 78.81 32.33
N PRO A 131 200.06 79.72 32.09
CA PRO A 131 200.66 80.68 33.11
C PRO A 131 201.27 82.07 32.60
N ASP A 132 202.27 82.73 33.28
CA ASP A 132 202.46 84.23 33.39
C ASP A 132 203.92 84.85 33.41
N TRP A 133 204.15 86.10 32.92
CA TRP A 133 205.02 87.20 33.49
C TRP A 133 204.85 88.59 32.77
N ASP A 134 205.67 89.59 33.18
CA ASP A 134 205.79 91.02 32.78
C ASP A 134 204.59 91.98 33.01
N HIS A 135 204.89 93.27 33.24
CA HIS A 135 204.05 94.20 34.01
C HIS A 135 203.88 95.63 33.45
N LYS A 136 204.61 96.08 32.41
CA LYS A 136 204.57 97.51 32.01
C LYS A 136 203.55 97.88 30.92
N GLY A 137 203.18 96.97 30.02
CA GLY A 137 202.21 97.24 28.94
C GLY A 137 200.73 97.03 29.32
N LYS A 138 200.44 96.21 30.34
CA LYS A 138 199.08 95.74 30.69
C LYS A 138 198.12 96.84 31.19
N LEU A 139 198.55 98.09 31.32
CA LEU A 139 197.73 99.21 31.82
C LEU A 139 197.00 100.01 30.73
N GLU A 140 197.43 99.96 29.45
CA GLU A 140 196.81 100.74 28.37
C GLU A 140 195.88 99.91 27.46
N GLU A 141 196.25 98.67 27.10
CA GLU A 141 195.40 97.81 26.26
C GLU A 141 194.09 97.38 26.96
N MET A 142 194.12 97.22 28.29
CA MET A 142 192.94 96.79 29.05
C MET A 142 191.80 97.84 29.03
N GLY A 143 192.09 99.09 28.65
CA GLY A 143 191.08 100.11 28.37
C GLY A 143 190.31 99.90 27.06
N GLN A 144 190.87 99.19 26.08
CA GLN A 144 190.24 98.98 24.77
C GLN A 144 189.38 97.70 24.72
N MET A 145 189.78 96.63 25.42
CA MET A 145 189.02 95.36 25.40
C MET A 145 187.59 95.49 26.00
N VAL A 146 187.36 96.51 26.83
CA VAL A 146 186.04 96.87 27.40
C VAL A 146 185.05 97.33 26.30
N ALA A 147 185.54 97.81 25.16
CA ALA A 147 184.69 98.21 24.03
C ALA A 147 184.24 97.01 23.19
N GLU A 148 185.15 96.10 22.82
CA GLU A 148 184.87 95.07 21.80
C GLU A 148 184.09 93.86 22.35
N LEU A 149 184.32 93.43 23.60
CA LEU A 149 183.51 92.36 24.20
C LEU A 149 182.02 92.75 24.36
N LYS A 150 181.72 94.05 24.44
CA LYS A 150 180.35 94.57 24.49
C LYS A 150 179.58 94.22 23.20
N ALA A 151 180.21 94.42 22.03
CA ALA A 151 179.62 94.10 20.73
C ALA A 151 179.42 92.59 20.49
N ARG A 152 180.14 91.72 21.23
CA ARG A 152 180.10 90.27 21.03
C ARG A 152 179.06 89.55 21.91
N MET A 153 178.71 90.11 23.07
CA MET A 153 177.61 89.60 23.92
C MET A 153 176.24 89.78 23.26
N GLU A 154 176.00 90.94 22.65
CA GLU A 154 174.73 91.29 22.00
C GLU A 154 174.38 90.32 20.86
N ASN A 155 175.41 89.83 20.16
CA ASN A 155 175.29 88.85 19.08
C ASN A 155 175.17 87.38 19.57
N SER A 156 175.25 87.13 20.88
CA SER A 156 174.99 85.80 21.48
C SER A 156 173.54 85.65 21.94
N ASN A 157 172.83 86.75 22.21
CA ASN A 157 171.42 86.72 22.60
C ASN A 157 170.52 86.32 21.42
N SER A 158 170.77 86.89 20.25
CA SER A 158 170.02 86.64 19.00
C SER A 158 169.99 85.16 18.58
N SER A 159 170.99 84.36 18.96
CA SER A 159 171.05 82.93 18.63
C SER A 159 170.24 82.04 19.59
N ASN A 160 169.99 82.46 20.83
CA ASN A 160 169.27 81.64 21.82
C ASN A 160 167.74 81.74 21.64
N ASP A 161 167.23 82.91 21.29
CA ASP A 161 165.77 83.13 21.11
C ASP A 161 165.20 82.27 19.96
N SER A 162 166.01 81.98 18.94
CA SER A 162 165.67 81.06 17.84
C SER A 162 165.41 79.61 18.32
N ILE A 163 166.04 79.19 19.41
CA ILE A 163 165.91 77.83 19.97
C ILE A 163 164.66 77.71 20.86
N GLN A 164 164.20 78.79 21.50
CA GLN A 164 162.93 78.77 22.27
C GLN A 164 161.70 78.47 21.38
N ALA A 165 161.72 78.87 20.11
CA ALA A 165 160.59 78.73 19.19
C ALA A 165 160.28 77.26 18.79
N LYS A 166 161.30 76.47 18.43
CA LYS A 166 161.07 75.11 17.89
C LYS A 166 160.79 74.06 18.96
N LEU A 167 161.29 74.27 20.19
CA LEU A 167 161.05 73.35 21.31
C LEU A 167 159.62 73.49 21.86
N THR A 168 159.02 74.69 21.80
CA THR A 168 157.65 74.94 22.23
C THR A 168 156.61 74.40 21.25
N GLU A 169 156.87 74.50 19.93
CA GLU A 169 156.01 73.92 18.89
C GLU A 169 155.91 72.38 18.98
N THR A 170 157.05 71.70 19.15
CA THR A 170 157.12 70.23 19.15
C THR A 170 156.56 69.57 20.42
N LEU A 171 156.59 70.26 21.58
CA LEU A 171 155.92 69.77 22.80
C LEU A 171 154.39 69.99 22.77
N GLY A 172 153.88 70.89 21.91
CA GLY A 172 152.45 71.13 21.76
C GLY A 172 151.70 69.95 21.11
N THR A 173 152.31 69.26 20.15
CA THR A 173 151.66 68.20 19.36
C THR A 173 151.57 66.86 20.09
N VAL A 174 152.57 66.51 20.92
CA VAL A 174 152.57 65.27 21.73
C VAL A 174 151.36 65.24 22.67
N ARG A 175 151.08 66.37 23.34
CA ARG A 175 150.03 66.48 24.36
C ARG A 175 148.63 66.18 23.83
N VAL A 176 148.33 66.55 22.58
CA VAL A 176 147.01 66.29 21.96
C VAL A 176 146.79 64.79 21.72
N LEU A 177 147.82 64.08 21.25
CA LEU A 177 147.73 62.66 20.91
C LEU A 177 147.61 61.74 22.15
N GLU A 178 148.09 62.18 23.31
CA GLU A 178 147.94 61.43 24.56
C GLU A 178 146.52 61.54 25.15
N ASP A 179 145.90 62.73 25.09
CA ASP A 179 144.51 62.94 25.54
C ASP A 179 143.50 62.19 24.64
N ASP A 180 143.65 62.23 23.31
CA ASP A 180 142.79 61.50 22.36
C ASP A 180 142.81 59.97 22.61
N LYS A 181 143.99 59.43 22.91
CA LYS A 181 144.19 58.01 23.23
C LYS A 181 143.45 57.60 24.51
N ALA A 182 143.45 58.45 25.54
CA ALA A 182 142.71 58.20 26.78
C ALA A 182 141.20 58.23 26.56
N HIS A 183 140.70 59.22 25.81
CA HIS A 183 139.28 59.38 25.50
C HIS A 183 138.69 58.20 24.70
N LEU A 184 139.43 57.69 23.70
CA LEU A 184 139.03 56.51 22.92
C LEU A 184 138.96 55.23 23.76
N ALA A 185 139.91 55.01 24.67
CA ALA A 185 139.94 53.83 25.54
C ALA A 185 138.71 53.73 26.45
N ALA A 186 138.31 54.84 27.08
CA ALA A 186 137.12 54.91 27.93
C ALA A 186 135.82 54.61 27.14
N LYS A 187 135.72 55.13 25.91
CA LYS A 187 134.53 54.99 25.06
C LYS A 187 134.32 53.55 24.56
N LEU A 188 135.40 52.80 24.33
CA LEU A 188 135.33 51.38 23.96
C LEU A 188 134.78 50.51 25.11
N ALA A 189 135.27 50.73 26.35
CA ALA A 189 134.83 49.98 27.52
C ALA A 189 133.34 50.19 27.83
N SER A 190 132.86 51.43 27.69
CA SER A 190 131.43 51.78 27.83
C SER A 190 130.55 50.99 26.83
N LYS A 191 130.93 50.96 25.55
CA LYS A 191 130.12 50.29 24.51
C LYS A 191 130.19 48.76 24.56
N SER A 192 131.28 48.19 25.10
CA SER A 192 131.37 46.73 25.28
C SER A 192 130.33 46.21 26.28
N LYS A 193 130.10 46.93 27.39
CA LYS A 193 129.12 46.51 28.41
C LYS A 193 127.68 46.66 27.92
N GLU A 194 127.37 47.77 27.26
CA GLU A 194 126.04 48.09 26.73
C GLU A 194 125.55 47.02 25.71
N ALA A 195 126.49 46.33 25.02
CA ALA A 195 126.18 45.23 24.12
C ALA A 195 125.81 43.91 24.83
N GLU A 196 126.42 43.60 25.98
CA GLU A 196 126.12 42.38 26.75
C GLU A 196 124.73 42.44 27.40
N ASP A 197 124.37 43.61 27.97
CA ASP A 197 123.04 43.86 28.56
C ASP A 197 121.93 43.70 27.50
N LEU A 198 122.13 44.23 26.28
CA LEU A 198 121.19 44.11 25.16
C LEU A 198 120.97 42.66 24.67
N GLU A 199 121.97 41.80 24.76
CA GLU A 199 121.84 40.38 24.37
C GLU A 199 120.95 39.60 25.34
N GLU A 200 120.97 39.89 26.65
CA GLU A 200 120.12 39.18 27.60
C GLU A 200 118.64 39.57 27.46
N ASP A 201 118.34 40.86 27.26
CA ASP A 201 116.97 41.32 27.08
C ASP A 201 116.35 40.80 25.77
N LEU A 202 117.14 40.65 24.69
CA LEU A 202 116.71 39.96 23.47
C LEU A 202 116.31 38.49 23.72
N ARG A 203 116.98 37.80 24.65
CA ARG A 203 116.61 36.42 25.04
C ARG A 203 115.34 36.39 25.88
N LYS A 204 115.17 37.31 26.83
CA LYS A 204 113.93 37.44 27.64
C LYS A 204 112.72 37.72 26.74
N LEU A 205 112.84 38.68 25.83
CA LEU A 205 111.75 39.08 24.94
C LEU A 205 111.33 37.94 23.99
N ARG A 206 112.29 37.17 23.44
CA ARG A 206 111.98 35.97 22.64
C ARG A 206 111.25 34.89 23.44
N ARG A 207 111.57 34.72 24.73
CA ARG A 207 110.87 33.74 25.60
C ARG A 207 109.44 34.19 25.90
N GLN A 208 109.24 35.46 26.24
CA GLN A 208 107.92 36.05 26.44
C GLN A 208 107.05 35.93 25.18
N MET A 209 107.59 36.27 24.01
CA MET A 209 106.88 36.17 22.72
C MET A 209 106.42 34.74 22.39
N THR A 210 107.22 33.72 22.72
CA THR A 210 106.88 32.31 22.47
C THR A 210 105.91 31.74 23.50
N GLU A 211 105.98 32.18 24.76
CA GLU A 211 104.96 31.88 25.78
C GLU A 211 103.60 32.52 25.43
N GLU A 212 103.59 33.78 24.98
CA GLU A 212 102.36 34.45 24.53
C GLU A 212 101.77 33.82 23.26
N PHE A 213 102.59 33.51 22.25
CA PHE A 213 102.11 32.88 21.01
C PHE A 213 101.53 31.48 21.24
N THR A 214 102.08 30.70 22.18
CA THR A 214 101.50 29.40 22.54
C THR A 214 100.23 29.52 23.38
N ARG A 215 100.12 30.54 24.25
CA ARG A 215 98.85 30.87 24.94
C ARG A 215 97.75 31.27 23.98
N THR A 216 98.02 32.17 23.02
CA THR A 216 97.00 32.64 22.06
C THR A 216 96.60 31.53 21.08
N LYS A 217 97.55 30.74 20.58
CA LYS A 217 97.24 29.56 19.76
C LYS A 217 96.31 28.58 20.48
N ASN A 218 96.58 28.27 21.75
CA ASN A 218 95.76 27.30 22.50
C ASN A 218 94.36 27.87 22.82
N LYS A 219 94.23 29.17 23.09
CA LYS A 219 92.90 29.81 23.21
C LYS A 219 92.10 29.69 21.92
N LEU A 220 92.67 30.10 20.79
CA LEU A 220 92.02 30.04 19.47
C LEU A 220 91.67 28.61 19.04
N GLN A 221 92.48 27.62 19.41
CA GLN A 221 92.14 26.20 19.18
C GLN A 221 90.93 25.76 19.99
N ASN A 222 90.90 26.07 21.30
CA ASN A 222 89.75 25.74 22.15
C ASN A 222 88.47 26.45 21.68
N GLU A 223 88.57 27.74 21.33
CA GLU A 223 87.46 28.52 20.78
C GLU A 223 86.94 27.92 19.45
N LEU A 224 87.84 27.42 18.59
CA LEU A 224 87.48 26.74 17.34
C LEU A 224 86.79 25.40 17.59
N ASP A 225 87.27 24.61 18.56
CA ASP A 225 86.71 23.31 18.91
C ASP A 225 85.33 23.47 19.58
N ASP A 226 85.16 24.45 20.48
CA ASP A 226 83.87 24.82 21.08
C ASP A 226 82.87 25.31 20.02
N MET A 227 83.30 26.19 19.09
CA MET A 227 82.45 26.64 17.98
C MET A 227 82.09 25.50 17.01
N THR A 228 82.99 24.55 16.80
CA THR A 228 82.71 23.37 15.96
C THR A 228 81.69 22.44 16.62
N THR A 229 81.85 22.12 17.91
CA THR A 229 80.85 21.30 18.62
C THR A 229 79.51 22.03 18.81
N GLY A 230 79.52 23.37 18.92
CA GLY A 230 78.32 24.20 18.88
C GLY A 230 77.60 24.12 17.54
N ARG A 231 78.33 24.25 16.42
CA ARG A 231 77.82 24.09 15.06
C ARG A 231 77.20 22.71 14.85
N ASP A 232 77.89 21.65 15.28
CA ASP A 232 77.45 20.27 15.06
C ASP A 232 76.17 19.93 15.84
N ARG A 233 76.03 20.47 17.06
CA ARG A 233 74.78 20.42 17.84
C ARG A 233 73.64 21.17 17.16
N LEU A 234 73.92 22.36 16.60
CA LEU A 234 72.92 23.14 15.87
C LEU A 234 72.49 22.43 14.58
N GLN A 235 73.40 21.79 13.85
CA GLN A 235 73.07 21.00 12.66
C GLN A 235 72.16 19.81 13.02
N ALA A 236 72.51 19.03 14.06
CA ALA A 236 71.68 17.91 14.50
C ALA A 236 70.27 18.35 14.93
N ASN A 237 70.14 19.52 15.56
CA ASN A 237 68.83 20.11 15.89
C ASN A 237 68.04 20.53 14.64
N VAL A 238 68.71 21.13 13.64
CA VAL A 238 68.10 21.50 12.35
C VAL A 238 67.60 20.25 11.61
N ASP A 239 68.38 19.18 11.59
CA ASP A 239 68.02 17.93 10.92
C ASP A 239 66.82 17.24 11.61
N SER A 240 66.79 17.24 12.95
CA SER A 240 65.65 16.71 13.73
C SER A 240 64.37 17.51 13.50
N LEU A 241 64.45 18.84 13.60
CA LEU A 241 63.31 19.74 13.33
C LEU A 241 62.84 19.66 11.88
N GLY A 242 63.75 19.41 10.94
CA GLY A 242 63.43 19.16 9.53
C GLY A 242 62.60 17.89 9.34
N ALA A 243 62.96 16.80 10.03
CA ALA A 243 62.21 15.55 10.00
C ALA A 243 60.81 15.69 10.63
N GLU A 244 60.71 16.32 11.82
CA GLU A 244 59.42 16.58 12.49
C GLU A 244 58.50 17.46 11.63
N LEU A 245 59.05 18.53 11.03
CA LEU A 245 58.32 19.42 10.13
C LEU A 245 57.85 18.69 8.86
N GLN A 246 58.61 17.74 8.33
CA GLN A 246 58.19 16.93 7.20
C GLN A 246 57.05 15.97 7.58
N ILE A 247 57.15 15.27 8.72
CA ILE A 247 56.08 14.39 9.23
C ILE A 247 54.78 15.19 9.41
N SER A 248 54.83 16.33 10.10
CA SER A 248 53.66 17.18 10.33
C SER A 248 53.05 17.74 9.02
N ARG A 249 53.88 18.11 8.03
CA ARG A 249 53.40 18.48 6.68
C ARG A 249 52.70 17.31 5.98
N GLU A 250 53.28 16.12 6.08
CA GLU A 250 52.75 14.90 5.50
C GLU A 250 51.41 14.46 6.12
N GLU A 251 51.24 14.65 7.42
CA GLU A 251 49.96 14.51 8.13
C GLU A 251 48.95 15.57 7.69
N CYS A 252 49.34 16.84 7.61
CA CYS A 252 48.47 17.93 7.14
C CYS A 252 47.93 17.68 5.73
N VAL A 253 48.71 17.08 4.82
CA VAL A 253 48.26 16.68 3.48
C VAL A 253 47.27 15.51 3.55
N SER A 254 47.54 14.51 4.38
CA SER A 254 46.64 13.38 4.63
C SER A 254 45.27 13.83 5.17
N LEU A 255 45.29 14.69 6.19
CA LEU A 255 44.10 15.27 6.82
C LEU A 255 43.32 16.15 5.83
N LYS A 256 43.98 17.00 5.03
CA LYS A 256 43.31 17.77 3.96
C LYS A 256 42.65 16.88 2.91
N SER A 257 43.28 15.79 2.49
CA SER A 257 42.67 14.83 1.55
C SER A 257 41.44 14.15 2.16
N THR A 258 41.49 13.81 3.45
CA THR A 258 40.40 13.15 4.17
C THR A 258 39.22 14.12 4.39
N LEU A 259 39.51 15.34 4.83
CA LEU A 259 38.53 16.43 4.99
C LEU A 259 37.84 16.76 3.66
N SER A 260 38.58 16.78 2.54
CA SER A 260 38.00 16.99 1.21
C SER A 260 37.01 15.91 0.81
N LYS A 261 37.32 14.62 1.08
CA LYS A 261 36.44 13.48 0.79
C LYS A 261 35.20 13.46 1.67
N GLN A 262 35.36 13.77 2.95
CA GLN A 262 34.25 13.90 3.89
C GLN A 262 33.35 15.08 3.51
N SER A 263 33.92 16.22 3.12
CA SER A 263 33.17 17.39 2.65
C SER A 263 32.33 17.08 1.40
N SER A 264 32.90 16.42 0.39
CA SER A 264 32.13 16.02 -0.80
C SER A 264 31.01 15.04 -0.46
N SER A 265 31.28 14.03 0.37
CA SER A 265 30.27 13.05 0.82
C SER A 265 29.16 13.69 1.68
N LEU A 266 29.49 14.71 2.47
CA LEU A 266 28.51 15.51 3.21
C LEU A 266 27.60 16.28 2.25
N THR A 267 28.15 16.98 1.25
CA THR A 267 27.34 17.73 0.27
C THR A 267 26.47 16.82 -0.60
N GLU A 268 26.93 15.61 -0.92
CA GLU A 268 26.13 14.60 -1.61
C GLU A 268 24.98 14.11 -0.71
N SER A 269 25.27 13.79 0.55
CA SER A 269 24.26 13.39 1.55
C SER A 269 23.20 14.47 1.77
N ASP A 270 23.61 15.74 1.88
CA ASP A 270 22.70 16.89 1.97
C ASP A 270 21.77 17.01 0.75
N SER A 271 22.27 16.72 -0.46
CA SER A 271 21.46 16.73 -1.68
C SER A 271 20.41 15.60 -1.69
N GLN A 272 20.78 14.41 -1.21
CA GLN A 272 19.86 13.28 -1.05
C GLN A 272 18.80 13.57 0.03
N ILE A 273 19.20 14.16 1.16
CA ILE A 273 18.27 14.57 2.22
C ILE A 273 17.25 15.61 1.73
N ARG A 274 17.64 16.56 0.86
CA ARG A 274 16.71 17.54 0.27
C ARG A 274 15.69 16.87 -0.66
N SER A 275 16.14 16.06 -1.61
CA SER A 275 15.23 15.37 -2.55
C SER A 275 14.31 14.36 -1.88
N LEU A 276 14.75 13.70 -0.80
CA LEU A 276 13.89 12.84 0.01
C LEU A 276 12.83 13.64 0.79
N LYS A 277 13.17 14.82 1.33
CA LYS A 277 12.19 15.69 2.01
C LYS A 277 11.10 16.18 1.06
N GLU A 278 11.49 16.70 -0.11
CA GLU A 278 10.55 17.13 -1.15
C GLU A 278 9.65 15.97 -1.62
N ARG A 279 10.20 14.76 -1.74
CA ARG A 279 9.42 13.56 -2.06
C ARG A 279 8.47 13.13 -0.94
N ILE A 280 8.82 13.34 0.33
CA ILE A 280 7.93 13.09 1.47
C ILE A 280 6.76 14.08 1.45
N GLU A 281 7.02 15.37 1.28
CA GLU A 281 5.98 16.42 1.23
C GLU A 281 4.98 16.22 0.06
N ASN A 282 5.48 15.79 -1.11
CA ASN A 282 4.64 15.40 -2.24
C ASN A 282 3.81 14.11 -1.98
N LEU A 283 4.32 13.17 -1.18
CA LEU A 283 3.56 11.98 -0.80
C LEU A 283 2.51 12.30 0.27
N GLU A 284 2.85 13.07 1.31
CA GLU A 284 1.95 13.48 2.39
C GLU A 284 0.75 14.27 1.85
N SER A 285 1.00 15.23 0.95
CA SER A 285 -0.07 15.99 0.28
C SER A 285 -0.94 15.12 -0.64
N SER A 286 -0.35 14.14 -1.34
CA SER A 286 -1.10 13.16 -2.14
C SER A 286 -1.97 12.24 -1.29
N THR A 287 -1.44 11.71 -0.19
CA THR A 287 -2.18 10.87 0.77
C THR A 287 -3.31 11.65 1.43
N LEU A 288 -3.10 12.92 1.80
CA LEU A 288 -4.15 13.77 2.37
C LEU A 288 -5.27 14.11 1.36
N ALA A 289 -4.96 14.20 0.07
CA ALA A 289 -5.97 14.31 -0.99
C ALA A 289 -6.75 13.00 -1.20
N GLN A 290 -6.07 11.85 -1.15
CA GLN A 290 -6.73 10.53 -1.21
C GLN A 290 -7.64 10.28 -0.01
N GLN A 291 -7.21 10.64 1.20
CA GLN A 291 -8.00 10.51 2.43
C GLN A 291 -9.33 11.26 2.34
N LYS A 292 -9.33 12.51 1.85
CA LYS A 292 -10.55 13.30 1.62
C LYS A 292 -11.48 12.68 0.57
N ASN A 293 -10.92 12.02 -0.44
CA ASN A 293 -11.73 11.30 -1.44
C ASN A 293 -12.37 10.04 -0.84
N ILE A 294 -11.67 9.33 0.06
CA ILE A 294 -12.22 8.19 0.80
C ILE A 294 -13.39 8.66 1.69
N GLU A 295 -13.19 9.69 2.51
CA GLU A 295 -14.24 10.27 3.37
C GLU A 295 -15.48 10.73 2.57
N SER A 296 -15.28 11.30 1.38
CA SER A 296 -16.36 11.69 0.46
C SER A 296 -17.11 10.48 -0.12
N LEU A 297 -16.40 9.41 -0.48
CA LEU A 297 -17.00 8.18 -1.00
C LEU A 297 -17.72 7.38 0.09
N GLU A 298 -17.19 7.34 1.31
CA GLU A 298 -17.85 6.71 2.48
C GLU A 298 -19.16 7.43 2.81
N SER A 299 -19.18 8.77 2.75
CA SER A 299 -20.39 9.58 2.90
C SER A 299 -21.44 9.30 1.80
N GLN A 300 -21.00 9.19 0.54
CA GLN A 300 -21.87 8.80 -0.58
C GLN A 300 -22.43 7.39 -0.41
N ILE A 301 -21.60 6.42 -0.03
CA ILE A 301 -22.02 5.03 0.24
C ILE A 301 -23.03 4.98 1.40
N SER A 302 -22.82 5.74 2.48
CA SER A 302 -23.78 5.84 3.59
C SER A 302 -25.13 6.39 3.12
N THR A 303 -25.11 7.46 2.31
CA THR A 303 -26.32 8.10 1.78
C THR A 303 -27.09 7.14 0.85
N LEU A 304 -26.40 6.49 -0.10
CA LEU A 304 -26.99 5.53 -1.03
C LEU A 304 -27.56 4.30 -0.31
N ASN A 305 -26.90 3.81 0.74
CA ASN A 305 -27.42 2.70 1.56
C ASN A 305 -28.72 3.10 2.31
N GLU A 306 -28.80 4.33 2.81
CA GLU A 306 -30.02 4.83 3.45
C GLU A 306 -31.16 4.98 2.42
N GLU A 307 -30.90 5.58 1.25
CA GLU A 307 -31.86 5.69 0.15
C GLU A 307 -32.37 4.31 -0.32
N LEU A 308 -31.48 3.33 -0.47
CA LEU A 308 -31.81 1.95 -0.84
C LEU A 308 -32.70 1.30 0.24
N SER A 309 -32.39 1.50 1.52
CA SER A 309 -33.22 0.99 2.62
C SER A 309 -34.65 1.58 2.63
N ILE A 310 -34.77 2.87 2.27
CA ILE A 310 -36.05 3.58 2.15
C ILE A 310 -36.81 3.09 0.91
N ALA A 311 -36.13 2.84 -0.21
CA ALA A 311 -36.72 2.31 -1.43
C ALA A 311 -37.23 0.86 -1.22
N ALA A 312 -36.45 0.00 -0.56
CA ALA A 312 -36.84 -1.36 -0.23
C ALA A 312 -38.10 -1.41 0.65
N ARG A 313 -38.17 -0.57 1.70
CA ARG A 313 -39.37 -0.45 2.55
C ARG A 313 -40.59 0.01 1.75
N LYS A 314 -40.44 1.04 0.90
CA LYS A 314 -41.53 1.51 0.01
C LYS A 314 -42.02 0.42 -0.95
N LEU A 315 -41.14 -0.46 -1.44
CA LEU A 315 -41.50 -1.58 -2.31
C LEU A 315 -42.30 -2.66 -1.57
N GLN A 316 -41.91 -2.97 -0.33
CA GLN A 316 -42.62 -3.90 0.58
C GLN A 316 -44.01 -3.36 0.99
N ASP A 317 -44.09 -2.09 1.36
CA ASP A 317 -45.34 -1.40 1.70
C ASP A 317 -46.26 -1.34 0.47
N GLY A 318 -45.70 -1.01 -0.70
CA GLY A 318 -46.41 -0.98 -1.98
C GLY A 318 -46.98 -2.33 -2.41
N GLU A 319 -46.24 -3.43 -2.23
CA GLU A 319 -46.72 -4.79 -2.50
C GLU A 319 -47.87 -5.18 -1.55
N THR A 320 -47.76 -4.80 -0.28
CA THR A 320 -48.81 -5.05 0.73
C THR A 320 -50.07 -4.21 0.47
N LEU A 321 -49.91 -2.99 -0.04
CA LEU A 321 -51.02 -2.16 -0.51
C LEU A 321 -51.63 -2.73 -1.81
N ARG A 322 -50.82 -3.20 -2.76
CA ARG A 322 -51.31 -3.82 -4.01
C ARG A 322 -52.22 -5.01 -3.72
N ARG A 323 -51.82 -5.93 -2.85
CA ARG A 323 -52.66 -7.09 -2.46
C ARG A 323 -54.02 -6.68 -1.89
N LYS A 324 -54.04 -5.66 -1.02
CA LYS A 324 -55.28 -5.12 -0.42
C LYS A 324 -56.18 -4.45 -1.46
N LEU A 325 -55.62 -3.61 -2.34
CA LEU A 325 -56.37 -2.96 -3.40
C LEU A 325 -56.87 -3.95 -4.46
N HIS A 326 -56.06 -4.95 -4.81
CA HIS A 326 -56.42 -6.02 -5.74
C HIS A 326 -57.62 -6.81 -5.21
N ASN A 327 -57.58 -7.27 -3.96
CA ASN A 327 -58.72 -7.95 -3.35
C ASN A 327 -59.98 -7.05 -3.33
N MET A 328 -59.86 -5.79 -2.90
CA MET A 328 -60.98 -4.84 -2.90
C MET A 328 -61.59 -4.66 -4.30
N VAL A 329 -60.77 -4.61 -5.36
CA VAL A 329 -61.26 -4.57 -6.75
C VAL A 329 -61.95 -5.89 -7.16
N GLN A 330 -61.47 -7.05 -6.70
CA GLN A 330 -62.13 -8.33 -6.99
C GLN A 330 -63.46 -8.50 -6.23
N GLU A 331 -63.56 -8.01 -4.99
CA GLU A 331 -64.80 -7.98 -4.20
C GLU A 331 -65.83 -7.04 -4.84
N LEU A 332 -65.40 -5.84 -5.28
CA LEU A 332 -66.26 -4.89 -6.00
C LEU A 332 -66.70 -5.40 -7.38
N LYS A 333 -65.86 -6.21 -8.06
CA LYS A 333 -66.24 -6.98 -9.27
C LYS A 333 -67.12 -8.20 -8.96
N GLY A 334 -67.45 -8.49 -7.70
CA GLY A 334 -68.19 -9.67 -7.28
C GLY A 334 -67.33 -10.93 -7.12
N ASN A 335 -67.63 -11.71 -6.08
CA ASN A 335 -66.90 -12.94 -5.74
C ASN A 335 -67.30 -14.14 -6.63
N ILE A 336 -68.47 -14.08 -7.27
CA ILE A 336 -68.93 -15.01 -8.28
C ILE A 336 -69.19 -14.17 -9.53
N ARG A 337 -68.65 -14.59 -10.68
CA ARG A 337 -68.78 -13.96 -11.99
C ARG A 337 -69.07 -15.02 -13.04
N VAL A 338 -69.94 -14.71 -13.99
CA VAL A 338 -70.35 -15.59 -15.09
C VAL A 338 -70.04 -14.91 -16.41
N PHE A 339 -69.05 -15.44 -17.13
CA PHE A 339 -68.72 -14.98 -18.48
C PHE A 339 -69.35 -15.90 -19.53
N CYS A 340 -70.03 -15.32 -20.51
CA CYS A 340 -70.49 -16.03 -21.69
C CYS A 340 -69.38 -16.02 -22.76
N ARG A 341 -69.18 -17.13 -23.48
CA ARG A 341 -68.29 -17.18 -24.64
C ARG A 341 -68.96 -17.88 -25.82
N VAL A 342 -69.14 -17.14 -26.90
CA VAL A 342 -69.57 -17.68 -28.20
C VAL A 342 -68.33 -18.11 -28.97
N ARG A 343 -68.26 -19.38 -29.41
CA ARG A 343 -67.17 -19.82 -30.30
C ARG A 343 -67.51 -19.54 -31.77
N PRO A 344 -66.51 -19.47 -32.67
CA PRO A 344 -66.74 -19.57 -34.11
C PRO A 344 -67.60 -20.78 -34.49
N ILE A 345 -68.41 -20.62 -35.53
CA ILE A 345 -69.06 -21.74 -36.22
C ILE A 345 -68.01 -22.61 -36.91
N LEU A 346 -68.14 -23.93 -36.81
CA LEU A 346 -67.22 -24.86 -37.47
C LEU A 346 -67.64 -25.10 -38.93
N PRO A 347 -66.72 -25.42 -39.86
CA PRO A 347 -67.07 -25.62 -41.27
C PRO A 347 -68.12 -26.71 -41.53
N LEU A 348 -68.23 -27.71 -40.64
CA LEU A 348 -69.22 -28.78 -40.71
C LEU A 348 -70.61 -28.38 -40.19
N GLU A 349 -70.75 -27.20 -39.59
CA GLU A 349 -71.98 -26.68 -39.00
C GLU A 349 -72.67 -25.62 -39.88
N ILE A 350 -72.04 -25.24 -41.00
CA ILE A 350 -72.58 -24.29 -41.98
C ILE A 350 -73.48 -25.07 -42.95
N PRO A 351 -74.80 -24.77 -43.03
CA PRO A 351 -75.67 -25.38 -44.03
C PRO A 351 -75.24 -25.07 -45.46
N ASP A 352 -75.39 -26.04 -46.37
CA ASP A 352 -75.09 -25.89 -47.80
C ASP A 352 -75.69 -24.60 -48.38
N ASN A 353 -74.86 -23.82 -49.07
CA ASN A 353 -75.19 -22.51 -49.67
C ASN A 353 -75.52 -21.36 -48.69
N THR A 354 -75.16 -21.44 -47.40
CA THR A 354 -75.21 -20.28 -46.48
C THR A 354 -73.81 -19.73 -46.16
N VAL A 355 -73.73 -18.43 -45.88
CA VAL A 355 -72.49 -17.79 -45.35
C VAL A 355 -72.45 -17.86 -43.81
N PRO A 356 -71.27 -17.89 -43.17
CA PRO A 356 -71.16 -18.00 -41.70
C PRO A 356 -71.99 -16.98 -40.92
N GLU A 357 -72.04 -15.74 -41.41
CA GLU A 357 -72.83 -14.64 -40.80
C GLU A 357 -74.35 -14.89 -40.84
N GLN A 358 -74.84 -15.64 -41.83
CA GLN A 358 -76.26 -16.02 -41.90
C GLN A 358 -76.61 -17.12 -40.89
N ALA A 359 -75.70 -18.07 -40.63
CA ALA A 359 -75.92 -19.12 -39.65
C ALA A 359 -76.04 -18.57 -38.21
N LEU A 360 -75.26 -17.52 -37.88
CA LEU A 360 -75.29 -16.85 -36.58
C LEU A 360 -76.41 -15.81 -36.40
N ARG A 361 -77.27 -15.56 -37.41
CA ARG A 361 -78.38 -14.57 -37.33
C ARG A 361 -79.37 -14.75 -36.18
N HIS A 362 -79.42 -15.93 -35.57
CA HIS A 362 -80.25 -16.24 -34.42
C HIS A 362 -79.64 -15.74 -33.09
N LEU A 363 -78.46 -15.12 -33.11
CA LEU A 363 -77.69 -14.72 -31.93
C LEU A 363 -77.08 -13.33 -32.17
N ALA A 364 -77.44 -12.37 -31.33
CA ALA A 364 -76.86 -11.03 -31.31
C ALA A 364 -76.09 -10.83 -30.00
N VAL A 365 -74.87 -10.28 -30.08
CA VAL A 365 -74.05 -9.85 -28.94
C VAL A 365 -74.01 -8.33 -28.96
N GLY A 366 -74.01 -7.68 -27.79
CA GLY A 366 -73.83 -6.22 -27.71
C GLY A 366 -72.52 -5.77 -28.34
N VAL A 367 -72.60 -4.81 -29.26
CA VAL A 367 -71.46 -4.39 -30.10
C VAL A 367 -70.81 -3.11 -29.59
N THR A 368 -71.57 -2.25 -28.90
CA THR A 368 -71.01 -1.04 -28.27
C THR A 368 -70.20 -1.40 -27.02
N PRO A 369 -69.33 -0.51 -26.52
CA PRO A 369 -68.57 -0.74 -25.29
C PRO A 369 -69.45 -0.98 -24.04
N ASP A 370 -70.64 -0.38 -24.04
CA ASP A 370 -71.55 -0.31 -22.90
C ASP A 370 -72.60 -1.45 -22.86
N GLU A 371 -72.61 -2.33 -23.88
CA GLU A 371 -73.53 -3.48 -24.01
C GLU A 371 -72.78 -4.84 -23.96
N ARG A 372 -71.49 -4.85 -23.56
CA ARG A 372 -70.62 -6.05 -23.62
C ARG A 372 -70.97 -7.13 -22.59
N ASP A 373 -72.00 -6.91 -21.79
CA ASP A 373 -72.68 -7.81 -20.87
C ASP A 373 -73.91 -8.49 -21.48
N GLU A 374 -74.43 -8.00 -22.62
CA GLU A 374 -75.68 -8.49 -23.22
C GLU A 374 -75.49 -9.48 -24.38
N ILE A 375 -76.33 -10.53 -24.39
CA ILE A 375 -76.51 -11.46 -25.51
C ILE A 375 -77.98 -11.82 -25.69
N CYS A 376 -78.46 -11.78 -26.94
CA CYS A 376 -79.85 -11.96 -27.30
C CYS A 376 -80.02 -13.13 -28.29
N LEU A 377 -80.78 -14.15 -27.90
CA LEU A 377 -81.14 -15.27 -28.76
C LEU A 377 -82.50 -15.01 -29.42
N THR A 378 -82.58 -15.21 -30.73
CA THR A 378 -83.76 -14.92 -31.56
C THR A 378 -84.27 -16.21 -32.20
N GLN A 379 -85.38 -16.72 -31.71
CA GLN A 379 -86.02 -17.94 -32.19
C GLN A 379 -87.14 -17.59 -33.19
N CYS A 380 -86.91 -17.83 -34.48
CA CYS A 380 -87.97 -17.80 -35.48
C CYS A 380 -88.83 -19.07 -35.40
N THR A 381 -90.15 -18.90 -35.41
CA THR A 381 -91.14 -20.00 -35.44
C THR A 381 -92.22 -19.67 -36.47
N GLU A 382 -92.65 -20.66 -37.25
CA GLU A 382 -93.79 -20.47 -38.15
C GLU A 382 -95.10 -20.71 -37.39
N SER A 383 -95.99 -19.73 -37.45
CA SER A 383 -97.35 -19.86 -36.92
C SER A 383 -98.16 -20.81 -37.82
N ALA A 384 -99.17 -21.49 -37.28
CA ALA A 384 -100.05 -22.37 -38.06
C ALA A 384 -100.82 -21.66 -39.22
N SER A 385 -100.76 -20.34 -39.29
CA SER A 385 -101.30 -19.49 -40.38
C SER A 385 -100.24 -19.04 -41.40
N GLY A 386 -99.02 -19.58 -41.37
CA GLY A 386 -97.91 -19.21 -42.27
C GLY A 386 -97.14 -17.94 -41.89
N ASN A 387 -97.55 -17.24 -40.83
CA ASN A 387 -96.84 -16.04 -40.36
C ASN A 387 -95.60 -16.40 -39.54
N ALA A 388 -94.43 -15.91 -39.95
CA ALA A 388 -93.20 -16.02 -39.17
C ALA A 388 -93.28 -15.17 -37.89
N MET A 389 -93.31 -15.84 -36.74
CA MET A 389 -93.28 -15.23 -35.41
C MET A 389 -91.87 -15.39 -34.84
N SER A 390 -91.18 -14.27 -34.66
CA SER A 390 -89.87 -14.22 -34.01
C SER A 390 -90.03 -13.95 -32.51
N LYS A 391 -89.33 -14.73 -31.68
CA LYS A 391 -89.28 -14.55 -30.23
C LYS A 391 -87.84 -14.35 -29.75
N SER A 392 -87.60 -13.19 -29.15
CA SER A 392 -86.32 -12.81 -28.53
C SER A 392 -86.24 -13.32 -27.09
N TYR A 393 -85.02 -13.68 -26.68
CA TYR A 393 -84.63 -14.04 -25.31
C TYR A 393 -83.32 -13.31 -24.98
N PRO A 394 -83.37 -12.15 -24.28
CA PRO A 394 -82.18 -11.46 -23.80
C PRO A 394 -81.62 -12.13 -22.54
N PHE A 395 -80.29 -12.09 -22.41
CA PHE A 395 -79.54 -12.57 -21.24
C PHE A 395 -78.39 -11.59 -20.94
N THR A 396 -78.13 -11.38 -19.66
CA THR A 396 -77.03 -10.55 -19.16
C THR A 396 -75.98 -11.40 -18.42
N PHE A 397 -74.72 -11.00 -18.51
CA PHE A 397 -73.55 -11.68 -17.97
C PHE A 397 -72.52 -10.65 -17.48
N ASP A 398 -71.58 -11.02 -16.59
CA ASP A 398 -70.50 -10.10 -16.21
C ASP A 398 -69.59 -9.71 -17.39
N ARG A 399 -69.61 -10.53 -18.46
CA ARG A 399 -69.04 -10.25 -19.78
C ARG A 399 -69.52 -11.27 -20.81
N VAL A 400 -69.72 -10.83 -22.06
CA VAL A 400 -69.88 -11.68 -23.23
C VAL A 400 -68.64 -11.56 -24.12
N PHE A 401 -68.07 -12.71 -24.47
CA PHE A 401 -67.03 -12.85 -25.49
C PHE A 401 -67.67 -13.36 -26.77
N ASP A 402 -67.50 -12.62 -27.86
CA ASP A 402 -68.00 -12.96 -29.18
C ASP A 402 -67.12 -14.02 -29.88
N TRP A 403 -67.52 -14.42 -31.10
CA TRP A 403 -66.76 -15.39 -31.89
C TRP A 403 -65.39 -14.88 -32.38
N ASN A 404 -65.12 -13.57 -32.36
CA ASN A 404 -63.82 -13.01 -32.69
C ASN A 404 -62.86 -13.00 -31.49
N SER A 405 -63.38 -13.10 -30.26
CA SER A 405 -62.61 -13.02 -29.00
C SER A 405 -61.60 -14.16 -28.84
N SER A 406 -60.31 -13.80 -28.81
CA SER A 406 -59.21 -14.75 -28.81
C SER A 406 -58.99 -15.42 -27.44
N GLN A 407 -58.11 -16.42 -27.41
CA GLN A 407 -57.63 -17.03 -26.16
C GLN A 407 -56.92 -16.02 -25.24
N LYS A 408 -56.39 -14.91 -25.77
CA LYS A 408 -55.77 -13.86 -24.96
C LYS A 408 -56.84 -13.00 -24.29
N ASP A 409 -57.84 -12.55 -25.04
CA ASP A 409 -58.85 -11.60 -24.54
C ASP A 409 -59.70 -12.20 -23.41
N VAL A 410 -59.95 -13.51 -23.48
CA VAL A 410 -60.59 -14.28 -22.39
C VAL A 410 -59.66 -14.46 -21.20
N PHE A 411 -58.37 -14.68 -21.43
CA PHE A 411 -57.38 -14.82 -20.36
C PHE A 411 -57.10 -13.51 -19.64
N ASP A 412 -57.16 -12.36 -20.32
CA ASP A 412 -56.85 -11.06 -19.72
C ASP A 412 -57.76 -10.73 -18.52
N GLU A 413 -59.06 -11.07 -18.57
CA GLU A 413 -59.95 -10.93 -17.40
C GLU A 413 -59.68 -12.00 -16.32
N ILE A 414 -59.35 -13.22 -16.73
CA ILE A 414 -59.02 -14.34 -15.83
C ILE A 414 -57.68 -14.13 -15.09
N SER A 415 -56.74 -13.38 -15.69
CA SER A 415 -55.43 -13.10 -15.12
C SER A 415 -55.49 -12.45 -13.73
N GLN A 416 -56.55 -11.68 -13.47
CA GLN A 416 -56.79 -11.05 -12.17
C GLN A 416 -57.15 -12.08 -11.09
N LEU A 417 -57.85 -13.15 -11.46
CA LEU A 417 -58.17 -14.26 -10.56
C LEU A 417 -56.94 -15.14 -10.32
N VAL A 418 -56.09 -15.34 -11.34
CA VAL A 418 -54.78 -15.99 -11.17
C VAL A 418 -53.91 -15.21 -10.17
N GLN A 419 -53.91 -13.87 -10.25
CA GLN A 419 -53.24 -13.02 -9.26
C GLN A 419 -53.88 -13.13 -7.86
N SER A 420 -55.19 -13.30 -7.74
CA SER A 420 -55.81 -13.56 -6.43
C SER A 420 -55.35 -14.90 -5.83
N ALA A 421 -55.20 -15.94 -6.64
CA ALA A 421 -54.62 -17.20 -6.18
C ALA A 421 -53.13 -17.06 -5.80
N LEU A 422 -52.40 -16.12 -6.41
CA LEU A 422 -51.06 -15.74 -5.94
C LEU A 422 -51.12 -14.99 -4.60
N ASP A 423 -52.08 -14.09 -4.41
CA ASP A 423 -52.19 -13.18 -3.26
C ASP A 423 -52.71 -13.85 -1.97
N GLY A 424 -53.13 -15.13 -2.03
CA GLY A 424 -53.59 -15.91 -0.87
C GLY A 424 -55.06 -16.29 -0.86
N TYR A 425 -55.75 -16.11 -1.99
CA TYR A 425 -57.16 -16.44 -2.11
C TYR A 425 -57.35 -17.80 -2.80
N ARG A 426 -58.56 -18.34 -2.69
CA ARG A 426 -58.97 -19.59 -3.33
C ARG A 426 -59.89 -19.27 -4.49
N VAL A 427 -59.62 -19.89 -5.63
CA VAL A 427 -60.17 -19.49 -6.91
C VAL A 427 -60.64 -20.72 -7.67
N CYS A 428 -61.92 -20.73 -8.05
CA CYS A 428 -62.49 -21.73 -8.95
C CYS A 428 -62.84 -21.09 -10.29
N ILE A 429 -62.35 -21.66 -11.38
CA ILE A 429 -62.70 -21.27 -12.75
C ILE A 429 -63.32 -22.49 -13.44
N PHE A 430 -64.55 -22.34 -13.93
CA PHE A 430 -65.32 -23.40 -14.57
C PHE A 430 -65.55 -23.08 -16.05
N ALA A 431 -65.25 -24.03 -16.94
CA ALA A 431 -65.79 -24.03 -18.29
C ALA A 431 -67.06 -24.90 -18.33
N TYR A 432 -68.17 -24.33 -18.80
CA TYR A 432 -69.51 -24.94 -18.80
C TYR A 432 -70.17 -24.90 -20.19
N GLY A 433 -71.19 -25.74 -20.40
CA GLY A 433 -71.99 -25.82 -21.63
C GLY A 433 -72.05 -27.22 -22.24
N GLN A 434 -72.78 -27.38 -23.34
CA GLN A 434 -72.93 -28.65 -24.04
C GLN A 434 -71.61 -29.21 -24.60
N THR A 435 -71.57 -30.50 -24.93
CA THR A 435 -70.53 -31.08 -25.78
C THR A 435 -70.46 -30.34 -27.12
N GLY A 436 -69.23 -30.11 -27.59
CA GLY A 436 -68.95 -29.31 -28.79
C GLY A 436 -68.94 -27.78 -28.59
N SER A 437 -69.23 -27.23 -27.40
CA SER A 437 -69.25 -25.76 -27.19
C SER A 437 -67.87 -25.09 -27.15
N GLY A 438 -66.78 -25.84 -26.96
CA GLY A 438 -65.41 -25.30 -26.86
C GLY A 438 -64.86 -25.14 -25.43
N LYS A 439 -65.42 -25.86 -24.43
CA LYS A 439 -64.93 -25.86 -23.04
C LYS A 439 -63.44 -26.23 -22.94
N THR A 440 -63.07 -27.43 -23.38
CA THR A 440 -61.68 -27.92 -23.40
C THR A 440 -60.76 -27.05 -24.25
N PHE A 441 -61.24 -26.49 -25.37
CA PHE A 441 -60.49 -25.51 -26.16
C PHE A 441 -60.22 -24.22 -25.37
N THR A 442 -61.16 -23.75 -24.55
CA THR A 442 -60.94 -22.59 -23.67
C THR A 442 -59.92 -22.92 -22.58
N MET A 443 -60.04 -24.08 -21.94
CA MET A 443 -59.19 -24.46 -20.80
C MET A 443 -57.76 -24.86 -21.21
N GLU A 444 -57.59 -25.65 -22.27
CA GLU A 444 -56.29 -26.16 -22.72
C GLU A 444 -55.74 -25.38 -23.92
N GLY A 445 -56.60 -25.08 -24.88
CA GLY A 445 -56.21 -24.59 -26.20
C GLY A 445 -55.91 -25.72 -27.18
N ASP A 446 -55.17 -25.36 -28.22
CA ASP A 446 -54.50 -26.29 -29.14
C ASP A 446 -52.99 -25.97 -29.19
N SER A 447 -52.24 -26.67 -30.06
CA SER A 447 -50.79 -26.52 -30.21
C SER A 447 -50.30 -25.11 -30.55
N GLU A 448 -51.15 -24.26 -31.12
CA GLU A 448 -50.83 -22.88 -31.52
C GLU A 448 -51.46 -21.86 -30.56
N ARG A 449 -52.64 -22.18 -30.01
CA ARG A 449 -53.54 -21.25 -29.32
C ARG A 449 -53.82 -21.71 -27.89
N ALA A 450 -52.75 -21.72 -27.09
CA ALA A 450 -52.77 -22.02 -25.65
C ALA A 450 -53.97 -21.38 -24.92
N GLY A 451 -54.68 -22.17 -24.12
CA GLY A 451 -55.87 -21.80 -23.34
C GLY A 451 -55.56 -21.30 -21.93
N MET A 452 -56.55 -21.32 -21.04
CA MET A 452 -56.45 -20.72 -19.71
C MET A 452 -55.40 -21.39 -18.82
N ILE A 453 -55.29 -22.72 -18.84
CA ILE A 453 -54.36 -23.48 -17.98
C ILE A 453 -52.88 -23.15 -18.30
N PRO A 454 -52.37 -23.31 -19.54
CA PRO A 454 -50.99 -22.94 -19.86
C PRO A 454 -50.68 -21.45 -19.61
N ARG A 455 -51.64 -20.56 -19.87
CA ARG A 455 -51.46 -19.12 -19.60
C ARG A 455 -51.39 -18.79 -18.11
N ALA A 456 -52.26 -19.39 -17.30
CA ALA A 456 -52.23 -19.23 -15.85
C ALA A 456 -50.92 -19.73 -15.25
N VAL A 457 -50.40 -20.86 -15.74
CA VAL A 457 -49.09 -21.40 -15.33
C VAL A 457 -47.96 -20.42 -15.66
N ASN A 458 -47.89 -19.90 -16.88
CA ASN A 458 -46.86 -18.93 -17.25
C ASN A 458 -46.94 -17.67 -16.39
N GLN A 459 -48.13 -17.06 -16.26
CA GLN A 459 -48.34 -15.88 -15.40
C GLN A 459 -47.93 -16.15 -13.95
N ILE A 460 -48.23 -17.34 -13.40
CA ILE A 460 -47.84 -17.75 -12.06
C ILE A 460 -46.31 -17.65 -11.89
N PHE A 461 -45.55 -18.28 -12.79
CA PHE A 461 -44.08 -18.29 -12.69
C PHE A 461 -43.47 -16.90 -12.94
N GLU A 462 -43.89 -16.20 -14.01
CA GLU A 462 -43.49 -14.81 -14.31
C GLU A 462 -43.73 -13.87 -13.11
N SER A 463 -44.89 -13.99 -12.46
CA SER A 463 -45.24 -13.19 -11.28
C SER A 463 -44.40 -13.56 -10.05
N THR A 464 -43.98 -14.82 -9.90
CA THR A 464 -43.11 -15.21 -8.78
C THR A 464 -41.68 -14.73 -8.92
N GLU A 465 -41.14 -14.63 -10.14
CA GLU A 465 -39.82 -14.02 -10.37
C GLU A 465 -39.81 -12.54 -9.93
N LEU A 466 -40.85 -11.79 -10.32
CA LEU A 466 -41.06 -10.39 -9.90
C LEU A 466 -41.35 -10.21 -8.39
N LEU A 467 -41.75 -11.26 -7.69
CA LEU A 467 -41.99 -11.25 -6.25
C LEU A 467 -40.77 -11.74 -5.43
N ALA A 468 -39.87 -12.51 -6.05
CA ALA A 468 -38.61 -12.94 -5.43
C ALA A 468 -37.70 -11.74 -5.13
N GLU A 469 -37.66 -10.74 -6.01
CA GLU A 469 -37.01 -9.44 -5.76
C GLU A 469 -37.55 -8.71 -4.52
N LYS A 470 -38.78 -9.03 -4.09
CA LYS A 470 -39.47 -8.48 -2.92
C LYS A 470 -39.42 -9.43 -1.70
N GLY A 471 -38.52 -10.42 -1.73
CA GLY A 471 -38.26 -11.35 -0.62
C GLY A 471 -39.20 -12.56 -0.53
N TRP A 472 -40.10 -12.77 -1.49
CA TRP A 472 -41.00 -13.93 -1.49
C TRP A 472 -40.35 -15.19 -2.07
N ALA A 473 -40.37 -16.28 -1.31
CA ALA A 473 -40.17 -17.63 -1.81
C ALA A 473 -41.52 -18.33 -1.99
N PHE A 474 -41.63 -19.20 -2.99
CA PHE A 474 -42.86 -19.96 -3.28
C PHE A 474 -42.55 -21.43 -3.56
N SER A 475 -43.36 -22.31 -2.98
CA SER A 475 -43.46 -23.71 -3.36
C SER A 475 -44.80 -23.94 -4.07
N PHE A 476 -44.78 -24.75 -5.13
CA PHE A 476 -45.95 -25.10 -5.92
C PHE A 476 -46.16 -26.60 -5.97
N GLU A 477 -47.42 -27.00 -5.85
CA GLU A 477 -47.86 -28.39 -5.90
C GLU A 477 -49.01 -28.52 -6.91
N ALA A 478 -48.88 -29.47 -7.83
CA ALA A 478 -49.91 -29.78 -8.82
C ALA A 478 -50.52 -31.16 -8.57
N SER A 479 -51.85 -31.23 -8.69
CA SER A 479 -52.60 -32.48 -8.78
C SER A 479 -53.69 -32.35 -9.86
N TYR A 480 -54.06 -33.47 -10.48
CA TYR A 480 -55.06 -33.47 -11.54
C TYR A 480 -55.87 -34.76 -11.46
N LEU A 481 -57.18 -34.59 -11.23
CA LEU A 481 -58.16 -35.66 -11.10
C LEU A 481 -59.32 -35.51 -12.09
N GLU A 482 -60.02 -36.62 -12.30
CA GLU A 482 -61.34 -36.71 -12.92
C GLU A 482 -62.38 -37.07 -11.85
N ILE A 483 -63.61 -36.59 -12.02
CA ILE A 483 -64.79 -37.10 -11.31
C ILE A 483 -65.69 -37.76 -12.34
N TYR A 484 -65.79 -39.09 -12.32
CA TYR A 484 -66.60 -39.85 -13.27
C TYR A 484 -67.61 -40.71 -12.51
N ASN A 485 -68.91 -40.50 -12.80
CA ASN A 485 -70.01 -41.21 -12.14
C ASN A 485 -69.89 -41.21 -10.59
N GLU A 486 -69.71 -40.01 -10.01
CA GLU A 486 -69.49 -39.76 -8.56
C GLU A 486 -68.31 -40.54 -7.94
N THR A 487 -67.37 -41.00 -8.78
CA THR A 487 -66.13 -41.67 -8.38
C THR A 487 -64.93 -40.80 -8.78
N ILE A 488 -63.98 -40.58 -7.87
CA ILE A 488 -62.77 -39.79 -8.16
C ILE A 488 -61.70 -40.70 -8.75
N ARG A 489 -60.96 -40.22 -9.75
CA ARG A 489 -59.82 -40.88 -10.38
C ARG A 489 -58.62 -39.96 -10.43
N ASP A 490 -57.45 -40.46 -10.07
CA ASP A 490 -56.17 -39.76 -10.23
C ASP A 490 -55.64 -39.91 -11.67
N LEU A 491 -55.36 -38.78 -12.33
CA LEU A 491 -54.82 -38.77 -13.70
C LEU A 491 -53.29 -38.59 -13.75
N LEU A 492 -52.63 -38.30 -12.62
CA LEU A 492 -51.18 -38.20 -12.51
C LEU A 492 -50.53 -39.45 -11.94
N ALA A 493 -51.31 -40.40 -11.41
CA ALA A 493 -50.82 -41.71 -10.98
C ALA A 493 -49.97 -42.40 -12.05
N SER A 494 -48.91 -43.10 -11.62
CA SER A 494 -47.99 -43.85 -12.52
C SER A 494 -48.42 -45.29 -12.79
N LYS A 495 -49.49 -45.75 -12.13
CA LYS A 495 -50.29 -46.94 -12.47
C LYS A 495 -51.75 -46.57 -12.21
N VAL A 496 -52.66 -47.01 -13.08
CA VAL A 496 -54.10 -46.93 -12.78
C VAL A 496 -54.41 -48.09 -11.83
N ASP A 497 -54.46 -47.79 -10.54
CA ASP A 497 -54.96 -48.72 -9.53
C ASP A 497 -56.49 -48.66 -9.52
N THR A 498 -57.13 -49.79 -9.84
CA THR A 498 -58.59 -49.90 -9.93
C THR A 498 -59.27 -50.11 -8.58
N ASP A 499 -58.52 -50.48 -7.53
CA ASP A 499 -59.03 -50.71 -6.17
C ASP A 499 -58.79 -49.50 -5.24
N ALA A 500 -57.98 -48.52 -5.67
CA ALA A 500 -57.69 -47.30 -4.93
C ALA A 500 -58.96 -46.44 -4.69
N LYS A 501 -59.19 -46.07 -3.42
CA LYS A 501 -60.38 -45.31 -2.98
C LYS A 501 -60.04 -43.89 -2.57
N TYR A 502 -60.21 -42.99 -3.54
CA TYR A 502 -60.03 -41.55 -3.41
C TYR A 502 -61.22 -40.90 -2.69
N ASP A 503 -61.06 -40.56 -1.40
CA ASP A 503 -62.11 -39.94 -0.59
C ASP A 503 -61.80 -38.50 -0.16
N ILE A 504 -62.85 -37.68 -0.09
CA ILE A 504 -62.75 -36.23 0.18
C ILE A 504 -62.72 -36.01 1.70
N LYS A 505 -61.70 -35.30 2.17
CA LYS A 505 -61.53 -34.90 3.57
C LYS A 505 -61.46 -33.38 3.71
N HIS A 506 -62.05 -32.87 4.78
CA HIS A 506 -61.93 -31.48 5.20
C HIS A 506 -61.23 -31.41 6.55
N VAL A 507 -60.13 -30.67 6.62
CA VAL A 507 -59.31 -30.48 7.82
C VAL A 507 -58.85 -29.03 7.83
N GLU A 508 -59.01 -28.34 8.96
CA GLU A 508 -58.51 -26.96 9.16
C GLU A 508 -58.89 -26.00 8.02
N GLY A 509 -60.15 -26.09 7.56
CA GLY A 509 -60.66 -25.28 6.46
C GLY A 509 -60.08 -25.62 5.07
N LYS A 510 -59.22 -26.62 4.91
CA LYS A 510 -58.73 -27.11 3.61
C LYS A 510 -59.56 -28.30 3.11
N SER A 511 -59.66 -28.49 1.79
CA SER A 511 -60.29 -29.66 1.16
C SER A 511 -59.26 -30.45 0.36
N TYR A 512 -59.05 -31.72 0.69
CA TYR A 512 -58.15 -32.61 -0.04
C TYR A 512 -58.79 -33.97 -0.32
N VAL A 513 -58.13 -34.76 -1.18
CA VAL A 513 -58.53 -36.13 -1.52
C VAL A 513 -57.44 -37.06 -0.99
N THR A 514 -57.83 -38.19 -0.38
CA THR A 514 -56.86 -39.19 0.09
C THR A 514 -56.11 -39.81 -1.07
N ASP A 515 -54.83 -40.11 -0.84
CA ASP A 515 -53.98 -40.94 -1.72
C ASP A 515 -53.82 -40.42 -3.17
N LEU A 516 -54.23 -39.17 -3.42
CA LEU A 516 -54.08 -38.46 -4.69
C LEU A 516 -52.61 -38.08 -4.92
N THR A 517 -52.11 -38.33 -6.14
CA THR A 517 -50.77 -37.92 -6.57
C THR A 517 -50.68 -36.39 -6.62
N VAL A 518 -50.00 -35.82 -5.63
CA VAL A 518 -49.55 -34.43 -5.59
C VAL A 518 -48.07 -34.39 -5.94
N LEU A 519 -47.68 -33.52 -6.88
CA LEU A 519 -46.30 -33.39 -7.35
C LEU A 519 -45.79 -31.96 -7.15
N PRO A 520 -44.58 -31.76 -6.61
CA PRO A 520 -43.95 -30.44 -6.57
C PRO A 520 -43.61 -29.98 -8.00
N VAL A 521 -43.62 -28.67 -8.22
CA VAL A 521 -43.42 -28.06 -9.55
C VAL A 521 -42.49 -26.86 -9.43
N GLY A 522 -41.34 -26.92 -10.11
CA GLY A 522 -40.37 -25.84 -10.21
C GLY A 522 -40.45 -25.04 -11.52
N GLN A 523 -41.08 -25.55 -12.59
CA GLN A 523 -41.09 -24.89 -13.90
C GLN A 523 -42.41 -25.06 -14.70
N PRO A 524 -42.78 -24.09 -15.59
CA PRO A 524 -43.94 -24.21 -16.48
C PRO A 524 -43.98 -25.49 -17.34
N ASN A 525 -42.82 -25.92 -17.83
CA ASN A 525 -42.67 -27.10 -18.69
C ASN A 525 -43.06 -28.42 -17.99
N GLU A 526 -42.97 -28.47 -16.66
CA GLU A 526 -43.36 -29.63 -15.87
C GLU A 526 -44.89 -29.78 -15.88
N ILE A 527 -45.64 -28.70 -15.65
CA ILE A 527 -47.11 -28.73 -15.80
C ILE A 527 -47.51 -29.18 -17.21
N MET A 528 -46.89 -28.64 -18.25
CA MET A 528 -47.17 -29.03 -19.64
C MET A 528 -46.87 -30.52 -19.91
N SER A 529 -45.97 -31.12 -19.15
CA SER A 529 -45.68 -32.56 -19.19
C SER A 529 -46.70 -33.37 -18.38
N LEU A 530 -47.16 -32.87 -17.23
CA LEU A 530 -48.24 -33.46 -16.43
C LEU A 530 -49.59 -33.45 -17.18
N LEU A 531 -49.91 -32.38 -17.91
CA LEU A 531 -51.10 -32.32 -18.76
C LEU A 531 -51.07 -33.40 -19.86
N LYS A 532 -49.91 -33.60 -20.51
CA LYS A 532 -49.71 -34.68 -21.49
C LYS A 532 -49.83 -36.06 -20.86
N LYS A 533 -49.29 -36.28 -19.65
CA LYS A 533 -49.44 -37.54 -18.89
C LYS A 533 -50.92 -37.82 -18.59
N ALA A 534 -51.64 -36.83 -18.08
CA ALA A 534 -53.07 -36.96 -17.79
C ALA A 534 -53.91 -37.24 -19.03
N ALA A 535 -53.62 -36.58 -20.16
CA ALA A 535 -54.28 -36.85 -21.44
C ALA A 535 -53.99 -38.28 -21.98
N ALA A 536 -52.77 -38.79 -21.79
CA ALA A 536 -52.42 -40.17 -22.15
C ALA A 536 -53.10 -41.20 -21.23
N ASN A 537 -53.07 -40.99 -19.92
CA ASN A 537 -53.78 -41.83 -18.94
C ASN A 537 -55.29 -41.86 -19.21
N ARG A 538 -55.88 -40.72 -19.59
CA ARG A 538 -57.26 -40.60 -20.04
C ARG A 538 -57.55 -41.44 -21.28
N ALA A 539 -56.69 -41.41 -22.30
CA ALA A 539 -56.92 -42.10 -23.57
C ALA A 539 -56.89 -43.65 -23.45
N VAL A 540 -56.30 -44.20 -22.38
CA VAL A 540 -56.31 -45.64 -22.09
C VAL A 540 -57.62 -46.09 -21.42
N ALA A 541 -58.35 -45.19 -20.77
CA ALA A 541 -59.67 -45.46 -20.21
C ALA A 541 -60.77 -45.15 -21.24
N GLU A 542 -61.45 -46.18 -21.73
CA GLU A 542 -62.48 -46.11 -22.79
C GLU A 542 -63.73 -45.27 -22.39
N THR A 543 -63.58 -43.94 -22.42
CA THR A 543 -64.55 -42.99 -21.82
C THR A 543 -64.70 -41.74 -22.69
N GLN A 544 -65.89 -41.50 -23.25
CA GLN A 544 -66.19 -40.35 -24.13
C GLN A 544 -66.95 -39.21 -23.41
N CYS A 545 -66.65 -38.93 -22.14
CA CYS A 545 -67.15 -37.73 -21.48
C CYS A 545 -66.14 -37.13 -20.48
N ASN A 546 -66.00 -35.80 -20.48
CA ASN A 546 -64.93 -35.06 -19.81
C ASN A 546 -65.44 -34.30 -18.58
N GLU A 547 -65.10 -34.70 -17.35
CA GLU A 547 -65.14 -33.81 -16.18
C GLU A 547 -63.75 -33.74 -15.53
N ARG A 548 -63.00 -32.67 -15.84
CA ARG A 548 -61.58 -32.49 -15.51
C ARG A 548 -61.42 -31.43 -14.42
N SER A 549 -60.65 -31.75 -13.38
CA SER A 549 -60.23 -30.77 -12.35
C SER A 549 -58.70 -30.74 -12.25
N SER A 550 -58.10 -29.73 -12.89
CA SER A 550 -56.67 -29.41 -12.71
C SER A 550 -56.53 -28.49 -11.48
N ARG A 551 -55.62 -28.81 -10.56
CA ARG A 551 -55.56 -28.19 -9.23
C ARG A 551 -54.12 -27.81 -8.89
N SER A 552 -53.88 -26.53 -8.63
CA SER A 552 -52.57 -26.01 -8.21
C SER A 552 -52.68 -25.42 -6.81
N HIS A 553 -52.02 -26.04 -5.84
CA HIS A 553 -51.82 -25.53 -4.49
C HIS A 553 -50.47 -24.81 -4.42
N ARG A 554 -50.36 -23.77 -3.59
CA ARG A 554 -49.10 -23.08 -3.36
C ARG A 554 -48.95 -22.66 -1.90
N LEU A 555 -47.72 -22.71 -1.43
CA LEU A 555 -47.31 -22.09 -0.17
C LEU A 555 -46.28 -21.00 -0.50
N GLY A 556 -46.59 -19.77 -0.11
CA GLY A 556 -45.68 -18.64 -0.17
C GLY A 556 -45.19 -18.23 1.20
N GLU A 557 -43.92 -17.83 1.27
CA GLU A 557 -43.31 -17.34 2.50
C GLU A 557 -42.35 -16.20 2.17
N ASN A 558 -42.55 -15.05 2.79
CA ASN A 558 -41.66 -13.91 2.62
C ASN A 558 -40.56 -13.93 3.68
N SER A 559 -39.31 -13.99 3.23
CA SER A 559 -38.12 -14.05 4.10
C SER A 559 -37.81 -12.73 4.82
N ILE A 560 -38.37 -11.61 4.35
CA ILE A 560 -38.20 -10.26 4.92
C ILE A 560 -39.31 -9.94 5.92
N THR A 561 -40.56 -10.33 5.63
CA THR A 561 -41.74 -9.99 6.46
C THR A 561 -42.23 -11.13 7.35
N THR A 562 -41.68 -12.34 7.20
CA THR A 562 -42.13 -13.63 7.78
C THR A 562 -43.60 -14.00 7.52
N GLU A 563 -44.24 -13.30 6.59
CA GLU A 563 -45.63 -13.54 6.18
C GLU A 563 -45.74 -14.82 5.35
N LYS A 564 -46.72 -15.67 5.68
CA LYS A 564 -47.04 -16.90 4.95
C LYS A 564 -48.39 -16.76 4.24
N ILE A 565 -48.44 -17.24 2.99
CA ILE A 565 -49.59 -17.17 2.10
C ILE A 565 -49.93 -18.59 1.62
N ASP A 566 -51.18 -19.01 1.76
CA ASP A 566 -51.71 -20.25 1.18
C ASP A 566 -52.65 -19.88 0.03
N GLY A 567 -52.36 -20.37 -1.18
CA GLY A 567 -53.15 -20.11 -2.38
C GLY A 567 -53.63 -21.42 -3.04
N LEU A 568 -54.81 -21.38 -3.66
CA LEU A 568 -55.38 -22.55 -4.31
C LEU A 568 -56.16 -22.16 -5.58
N LEU A 569 -55.67 -22.62 -6.73
CA LEU A 569 -56.32 -22.44 -8.03
C LEU A 569 -56.92 -23.76 -8.52
N HIS A 570 -58.21 -23.74 -8.84
CA HIS A 570 -58.92 -24.84 -9.47
C HIS A 570 -59.35 -24.42 -10.88
N LEU A 571 -58.87 -25.15 -11.88
CA LEU A 571 -59.17 -24.96 -13.29
C LEU A 571 -59.96 -26.17 -13.78
N ILE A 572 -61.26 -25.97 -13.98
CA ILE A 572 -62.26 -27.04 -14.09
C ILE A 572 -62.90 -27.00 -15.48
N ASP A 573 -62.80 -28.11 -16.21
CA ASP A 573 -63.46 -28.33 -17.50
C ASP A 573 -64.61 -29.32 -17.25
N LEU A 574 -65.84 -28.81 -17.16
CA LEU A 574 -67.01 -29.62 -16.78
C LEU A 574 -67.48 -30.52 -17.94
N ALA A 575 -68.33 -31.49 -17.62
CA ALA A 575 -68.99 -32.34 -18.62
C ALA A 575 -70.02 -31.60 -19.48
N GLY A 576 -70.50 -32.27 -20.53
CA GLY A 576 -71.52 -31.75 -21.42
C GLY A 576 -72.87 -31.59 -20.73
N SER A 577 -73.45 -30.38 -20.76
CA SER A 577 -74.76 -30.07 -20.18
C SER A 577 -75.95 -30.47 -21.09
N GLU A 578 -75.79 -31.48 -21.94
CA GLU A 578 -76.82 -31.98 -22.84
C GLU A 578 -77.98 -32.67 -22.10
N ARG A 579 -79.19 -32.43 -22.59
CA ARG A 579 -80.41 -33.01 -22.01
C ARG A 579 -80.50 -34.50 -22.30
N LEU A 580 -80.86 -35.28 -21.29
CA LEU A 580 -81.13 -36.73 -21.38
C LEU A 580 -81.98 -37.09 -22.62
N SER A 581 -83.05 -36.35 -22.88
CA SER A 581 -83.97 -36.56 -24.02
C SER A 581 -83.36 -36.27 -25.41
N GLN A 582 -82.24 -35.57 -25.49
CA GLN A 582 -81.49 -35.30 -26.73
C GLN A 582 -80.26 -36.21 -26.87
N SER A 583 -79.78 -36.82 -25.78
CA SER A 583 -78.58 -37.67 -25.77
C SER A 583 -78.75 -39.03 -26.47
N GLY A 584 -79.98 -39.54 -26.58
CA GLY A 584 -80.26 -40.89 -27.10
C GLY A 584 -79.61 -42.04 -26.31
N SER A 585 -79.11 -41.77 -25.10
CA SER A 585 -78.29 -42.71 -24.32
C SER A 585 -79.10 -43.86 -23.72
N THR A 586 -78.50 -45.06 -23.69
CA THR A 586 -79.07 -46.28 -23.13
C THR A 586 -78.01 -47.06 -22.34
N GLY A 587 -78.44 -47.99 -21.49
CA GLY A 587 -77.52 -48.78 -20.65
C GLY A 587 -76.69 -47.88 -19.71
N ASP A 588 -75.39 -48.13 -19.62
CA ASP A 588 -74.50 -47.38 -18.73
C ASP A 588 -74.27 -45.92 -19.18
N ARG A 589 -74.38 -45.60 -20.48
CA ARG A 589 -74.36 -44.20 -20.97
C ARG A 589 -75.53 -43.38 -20.42
N LEU A 590 -76.66 -44.01 -20.11
CA LEU A 590 -77.78 -43.33 -19.46
C LEU A 590 -77.46 -42.99 -18.00
N LYS A 591 -76.76 -43.88 -17.27
CA LYS A 591 -76.29 -43.63 -15.90
C LYS A 591 -75.25 -42.52 -15.86
N GLU A 592 -74.30 -42.55 -16.80
CA GLU A 592 -73.30 -41.49 -17.04
C GLU A 592 -73.99 -40.13 -17.28
N THR A 593 -74.94 -40.06 -18.21
CA THR A 593 -75.69 -38.83 -18.52
C THR A 593 -76.51 -38.34 -17.32
N GLN A 594 -77.07 -39.25 -16.51
CA GLN A 594 -77.77 -38.91 -15.27
C GLN A 594 -76.81 -38.37 -14.19
N ALA A 595 -75.63 -38.98 -14.02
CA ALA A 595 -74.63 -38.54 -13.05
C ALA A 595 -74.07 -37.16 -13.40
N ILE A 596 -73.79 -36.90 -14.68
CA ILE A 596 -73.36 -35.58 -15.19
C ILE A 596 -74.44 -34.52 -14.93
N ASN A 597 -75.70 -34.79 -15.30
CA ASN A 597 -76.77 -33.83 -15.03
C ASN A 597 -76.96 -33.60 -13.51
N LYS A 598 -76.76 -34.62 -12.67
CA LYS A 598 -76.78 -34.49 -11.20
C LYS A 598 -75.61 -33.64 -10.68
N SER A 599 -74.37 -33.83 -11.14
CA SER A 599 -73.21 -33.06 -10.68
C SER A 599 -73.36 -31.58 -11.05
N LEU A 600 -73.81 -31.30 -12.28
CA LEU A 600 -74.09 -29.97 -12.81
C LEU A 600 -75.26 -29.27 -12.09
N SER A 601 -76.41 -29.95 -11.87
CA SER A 601 -77.51 -29.38 -11.09
C SER A 601 -77.09 -29.07 -9.66
N SER A 602 -76.35 -29.97 -9.01
CA SER A 602 -75.85 -29.75 -7.64
C SER A 602 -74.92 -28.53 -7.55
N LEU A 603 -74.13 -28.27 -8.59
CA LEU A 603 -73.30 -27.07 -8.70
C LEU A 603 -74.14 -25.80 -8.89
N GLY A 604 -75.19 -25.88 -9.72
CA GLY A 604 -76.17 -24.80 -9.88
C GLY A 604 -76.86 -24.44 -8.56
N ASP A 605 -77.36 -25.44 -7.82
CA ASP A 605 -77.97 -25.25 -6.50
C ASP A 605 -77.00 -24.54 -5.53
N VAL A 606 -75.75 -25.01 -5.45
CA VAL A 606 -74.72 -24.43 -4.57
C VAL A 606 -74.38 -22.99 -4.93
N ILE A 607 -74.24 -22.67 -6.22
CA ILE A 607 -73.98 -21.30 -6.70
C ILE A 607 -75.18 -20.39 -6.42
N HIS A 608 -76.41 -20.89 -6.59
CA HIS A 608 -77.63 -20.13 -6.30
C HIS A 608 -77.77 -19.83 -4.79
N SER A 609 -77.60 -20.83 -3.93
CA SER A 609 -77.60 -20.64 -2.47
C SER A 609 -76.51 -19.68 -2.00
N LEU A 610 -75.32 -19.70 -2.63
CA LEU A 610 -74.24 -18.74 -2.36
C LEU A 610 -74.60 -17.31 -2.77
N ALA A 611 -75.16 -17.11 -3.97
CA ALA A 611 -75.58 -15.79 -4.46
C ALA A 611 -76.72 -15.20 -3.61
N ASN A 612 -77.68 -16.03 -3.22
CA ASN A 612 -78.80 -15.68 -2.33
C ASN A 612 -78.38 -15.49 -0.86
N LYS A 613 -77.15 -15.91 -0.48
CA LYS A 613 -76.63 -15.93 0.90
C LYS A 613 -77.48 -16.78 1.85
N GLU A 614 -77.92 -17.93 1.37
CA GLU A 614 -78.72 -18.90 2.14
C GLU A 614 -77.90 -19.54 3.27
N ALA A 615 -78.57 -19.78 4.42
CA ALA A 615 -77.92 -20.29 5.63
C ALA A 615 -77.48 -21.76 5.56
N HIS A 616 -77.92 -22.51 4.55
CA HIS A 616 -77.50 -23.89 4.28
C HIS A 616 -77.23 -24.05 2.79
N ILE A 617 -75.98 -24.36 2.44
CA ILE A 617 -75.54 -24.54 1.06
C ILE A 617 -75.32 -26.04 0.80
N PRO A 618 -75.93 -26.65 -0.23
CA PRO A 618 -76.02 -28.11 -0.38
C PRO A 618 -74.75 -28.77 -0.97
N TYR A 619 -73.57 -28.44 -0.43
CA TYR A 619 -72.27 -28.96 -0.89
C TYR A 619 -72.16 -30.49 -0.92
N ARG A 620 -72.96 -31.23 -0.16
CA ARG A 620 -72.90 -32.70 -0.11
C ARG A 620 -73.69 -33.41 -1.23
N ASN A 621 -74.36 -32.67 -2.12
CA ASN A 621 -75.20 -33.27 -3.15
C ASN A 621 -74.40 -33.96 -4.26
N SER A 622 -73.17 -33.52 -4.57
CA SER A 622 -72.25 -34.21 -5.48
C SER A 622 -70.82 -34.24 -4.95
N LYS A 623 -69.98 -35.18 -5.43
CA LYS A 623 -68.54 -35.20 -5.07
C LYS A 623 -67.84 -33.91 -5.53
N LEU A 624 -68.26 -33.32 -6.67
CA LEU A 624 -67.73 -32.05 -7.19
C LEU A 624 -67.95 -30.89 -6.21
N THR A 625 -69.18 -30.64 -5.78
CA THR A 625 -69.46 -29.51 -4.88
C THR A 625 -68.89 -29.72 -3.47
N TYR A 626 -68.81 -30.97 -3.02
CA TYR A 626 -68.20 -31.30 -1.73
C TYR A 626 -66.69 -31.03 -1.75
N LEU A 627 -66.01 -31.50 -2.80
CA LEU A 627 -64.58 -31.26 -3.01
C LEU A 627 -64.22 -29.77 -3.07
N LEU A 628 -65.10 -28.96 -3.68
CA LEU A 628 -64.90 -27.52 -3.88
C LEU A 628 -65.47 -26.65 -2.75
N GLN A 629 -66.10 -27.24 -1.73
CA GLN A 629 -66.75 -26.52 -0.62
C GLN A 629 -65.92 -25.34 -0.08
N ASN A 630 -64.68 -25.61 0.32
CA ASN A 630 -63.80 -24.61 0.94
C ASN A 630 -63.06 -23.71 -0.08
N SER A 631 -63.47 -23.74 -1.35
CA SER A 631 -63.01 -22.86 -2.45
C SER A 631 -64.19 -22.16 -3.17
N LEU A 632 -65.43 -22.47 -2.79
CA LEU A 632 -66.68 -21.82 -3.23
C LEU A 632 -67.36 -21.05 -2.09
N GLY A 633 -67.23 -21.52 -0.85
CA GLY A 633 -67.71 -20.82 0.33
C GLY A 633 -66.91 -19.55 0.61
N THR A 634 -67.55 -18.61 1.33
CA THR A 634 -66.86 -17.44 1.89
C THR A 634 -65.73 -17.88 2.81
N PRO A 635 -64.56 -17.20 2.79
CA PRO A 635 -63.50 -17.46 3.77
C PRO A 635 -64.03 -17.20 5.18
N THR A 636 -63.70 -18.11 6.10
CA THR A 636 -64.10 -18.12 7.52
C THR A 636 -63.01 -17.54 8.41
#